data_AF-A0AAU9Y568-F1
#
_entry.id   AF-A0AAU9Y568-F1
#
_cell.length_a   1.000
_cell.length_b   1.000
_cell.length_c   1.000
_cell.angle_alpha   90.00
_cell.angle_beta   90.00
_cell.angle_gamma   90.00
#
_symmetry.space_group_name_H-M   'P 1'
#
loop_
_entity.id
_entity.type
_entity.pdbx_description
1 polymer ?
#
loop_
_entity_poly.entity_id
_entity_poly.type
_entity_poly.pdbx_seq_one_letter_code
_entity_poly.pdbx_strand_id
1 'polypeptide(L)'
;MKMSAYLGPDDIPYQVINEGLHVVGTSGQEVSGLWDAAETVSLLTKFSLFQRYGIDSFSVHRLVQDVIRSEIEKDKIEVRILCCAVQAFNHALTKTRSPAEVCQSFVEDAVFSVENPPSLQLWGKLASHSTYLQEHLLSYLAKHENDAESLHTLLYTDAIVRIFNEAAIFFSVSQEKVKAQAMQKKKLELLVHLEKPATEEDCNLPHYFVDVPLKDKDYKVITCCMRNPPPENEAVAEEDNERKKEADQLREKGNNAFKNSKLKEALDLYTRAIDLWPNDHRLFCNRALCNLKLGKPRNALEDCQKCLYLKPDYSKALQRKAWALRELVEGGNSELEGQKRAAVAVALHFDPTLRQDETFSRMFPEVLVLRIREIYNDKELAFALMTTRRNETLLLHEREYHLSAFGIVNDLQIVGLGPHTYLNCAKFCQINNATCYFENIVFPRGNVALICRGNNGAVHLNQCEISGGETSCEDFPECNGGPGCVAPSSGKPAWDQTGRFGHSMSGITGFPGVDISHESSGLIENCVIHRCGGGGALVCGKGSRLLVKNCEVHKNHQSGLEAREGGELEALGNKIFNNGSHGIAIWKLAGKCDINDNKIFENAKEGIFVGATKEKVTLRNNGIHHNRPFGISLDHDNSQVLISNNEIFENGFWGILAKGRTSAHIVGNKLAGNKCGGIFIGVNYSGRVILETNTVRDHSGPWLEYQFATIGDSLPDVKVADALGFMLPEGEMRFYSKPPILKENKHFNNEEGLYHPRELVERLNNGCTYCHRQRDKTVQFLKCTGCLIASYCSKECRRNHRPKHETLCFALKTRYAVDVDRIPLTMPGLEVMPRTFGSHLVGIGEGPKPEPNREFIVKIQTQHLNSHPLQLLTLYDQSVTIDCQIQSPKIFNVIKDCGVLGALNKFTSKKCFFWAMFTEPGGKLTIYLDHLAPYQKW
;
A
#
# COMPACT_ATOMS: atom_id res chain seq x y z
N MET A 1 -0.83 -20.00 18.17
CA MET A 1 -1.00 -18.65 17.60
C MET A 1 -0.84 -18.74 16.10
N LYS A 2 -1.79 -18.17 15.36
CA LYS A 2 -2.12 -18.45 13.96
C LYS A 2 -1.15 -17.76 12.99
N MET A 3 -0.39 -18.55 12.21
CA MET A 3 0.03 -18.22 10.85
C MET A 3 -0.25 -19.46 10.02
N SER A 4 -1.39 -19.45 9.33
CA SER A 4 -1.85 -20.51 8.45
C SER A 4 -0.90 -20.67 7.26
N ALA A 5 -0.55 -21.91 6.96
CA ALA A 5 0.19 -22.34 5.78
C ALA A 5 -0.47 -21.77 4.51
N TYR A 6 0.30 -21.05 3.72
CA TYR A 6 -0.27 -20.25 2.64
C TYR A 6 -0.27 -20.89 1.27
N LEU A 7 0.09 -22.17 1.11
CA LEU A 7 -0.17 -22.97 -0.10
C LEU A 7 -0.39 -24.44 0.30
N GLY A 8 -1.34 -25.09 -0.38
CA GLY A 8 -1.68 -26.49 -0.22
C GLY A 8 -0.70 -27.42 -0.97
N PRO A 9 -0.87 -28.75 -0.85
CA PRO A 9 0.06 -29.76 -1.37
C PRO A 9 0.27 -29.77 -2.89
N ASP A 10 -0.55 -29.06 -3.67
CA ASP A 10 -0.70 -29.22 -5.12
C ASP A 10 -0.07 -28.08 -5.95
N ASP A 11 0.63 -27.13 -5.30
CA ASP A 11 0.87 -25.79 -5.87
C ASP A 11 2.19 -25.61 -6.66
N ILE A 12 2.88 -26.67 -7.08
CA ILE A 12 4.03 -26.60 -7.99
C ILE A 12 3.90 -27.69 -9.07
N PRO A 13 3.54 -27.35 -10.31
CA PRO A 13 3.38 -28.34 -11.39
C PRO A 13 4.71 -29.03 -11.74
N TYR A 14 4.69 -30.36 -11.90
CA TYR A 14 5.84 -31.19 -12.31
C TYR A 14 6.56 -30.66 -13.57
N GLN A 15 5.80 -30.09 -14.51
CA GLN A 15 6.30 -29.54 -15.78
C GLN A 15 7.28 -28.37 -15.59
N VAL A 16 7.14 -27.59 -14.51
CA VAL A 16 8.04 -26.47 -14.18
C VAL A 16 9.43 -26.96 -13.75
N ILE A 17 9.53 -28.21 -13.27
CA ILE A 17 10.77 -28.82 -12.80
C ILE A 17 11.41 -29.70 -13.89
N ASN A 18 10.64 -30.26 -14.83
CA ASN A 18 11.08 -31.45 -15.58
C ASN A 18 11.08 -31.37 -17.12
N GLU A 19 10.37 -30.45 -17.77
CA GLU A 19 10.35 -30.44 -19.25
C GLU A 19 11.45 -29.54 -19.85
N GLY A 20 12.59 -30.15 -20.18
CA GLY A 20 13.61 -29.54 -21.03
C GLY A 20 15.05 -29.55 -20.52
N LEU A 21 15.40 -30.32 -19.47
CA LEU A 21 16.81 -30.63 -19.23
C LEU A 21 17.31 -31.47 -20.43
N HIS A 22 18.34 -30.98 -21.13
CA HIS A 22 18.80 -31.53 -22.40
C HIS A 22 19.07 -33.05 -22.32
N VAL A 23 18.53 -33.80 -23.29
CA VAL A 23 19.00 -35.15 -23.60
C VAL A 23 20.39 -35.04 -24.21
N VAL A 24 21.38 -35.67 -23.59
CA VAL A 24 22.75 -35.78 -24.10
C VAL A 24 22.74 -36.58 -25.40
N GLY A 25 23.11 -35.92 -26.50
CA GLY A 25 23.32 -36.57 -27.79
C GLY A 25 23.75 -35.58 -28.88
N THR A 26 25.00 -35.70 -29.32
CA THR A 26 25.61 -35.08 -30.52
C THR A 26 25.96 -33.59 -30.50
N SER A 27 27.07 -33.23 -29.85
CA SER A 27 28.29 -32.69 -30.52
C SER A 27 29.26 -32.18 -29.44
N GLY A 28 30.53 -32.58 -29.58
CA GLY A 28 31.48 -32.62 -28.48
C GLY A 28 31.96 -31.27 -27.98
N GLN A 29 31.90 -31.11 -26.66
CA GLN A 29 33.03 -30.65 -25.84
C GLN A 29 32.80 -31.17 -24.41
N GLU A 30 33.76 -31.96 -23.94
CA GLU A 30 33.72 -32.69 -22.67
C GLU A 30 33.76 -31.72 -21.48
N VAL A 31 32.69 -31.70 -20.68
CA VAL A 31 32.79 -31.46 -19.24
C VAL A 31 32.29 -32.73 -18.57
N SER A 32 33.21 -33.49 -17.98
CA SER A 32 32.93 -34.75 -17.31
C SER A 32 31.97 -34.55 -16.12
N GLY A 33 30.78 -35.15 -16.20
CA GLY A 33 29.90 -35.43 -15.06
C GLY A 33 28.67 -34.54 -14.91
N LEU A 34 27.78 -34.51 -15.91
CA LEU A 34 26.42 -33.98 -15.77
C LEU A 34 25.47 -35.10 -15.32
N TRP A 35 24.73 -34.86 -14.23
CA TRP A 35 23.82 -35.82 -13.59
C TRP A 35 22.54 -36.02 -14.40
N ASP A 36 21.97 -37.22 -14.38
CA ASP A 36 20.66 -37.51 -14.98
C ASP A 36 19.53 -36.81 -14.20
N ALA A 37 18.39 -36.57 -14.84
CA ALA A 37 17.20 -35.94 -14.27
C ALA A 37 16.75 -36.64 -12.98
N ALA A 38 16.87 -37.97 -12.92
CA ALA A 38 16.57 -38.77 -11.73
C ALA A 38 17.51 -38.49 -10.54
N GLU A 39 18.80 -38.28 -10.80
CA GLU A 39 19.79 -37.97 -9.76
C GLU A 39 19.62 -36.54 -9.25
N THR A 40 19.25 -35.59 -10.13
CA THR A 40 18.94 -34.20 -9.75
C THR A 40 17.71 -34.12 -8.84
N VAL A 41 16.63 -34.82 -9.19
CA VAL A 41 15.42 -34.91 -8.34
C VAL A 41 15.72 -35.62 -7.02
N SER A 42 16.52 -36.69 -7.04
CA SER A 42 16.99 -37.40 -5.83
C SER A 42 17.84 -36.49 -4.93
N LEU A 43 18.65 -35.60 -5.50
CA LEU A 43 19.47 -34.67 -4.76
C LEU A 43 18.64 -33.53 -4.17
N LEU A 44 17.72 -32.94 -4.94
CA LEU A 44 16.80 -31.89 -4.46
C LEU A 44 15.86 -32.39 -3.35
N THR A 45 15.47 -33.67 -3.40
CA THR A 45 14.76 -34.36 -2.30
C THR A 45 15.69 -34.62 -1.11
N LYS A 46 16.97 -34.96 -1.31
CA LYS A 46 17.98 -35.06 -0.23
C LYS A 46 18.27 -33.72 0.45
N PHE A 47 18.20 -32.60 -0.27
CA PHE A 47 18.21 -31.24 0.30
C PHE A 47 16.91 -30.86 1.03
N SER A 48 15.92 -31.76 1.07
CA SER A 48 14.61 -31.54 1.68
C SER A 48 13.91 -30.28 1.16
N LEU A 49 14.26 -29.84 -0.06
CA LEU A 49 13.61 -28.71 -0.72
C LEU A 49 12.26 -29.14 -1.31
N PHE A 50 12.08 -30.43 -1.60
CA PHE A 50 10.85 -31.02 -2.11
C PHE A 50 10.64 -32.44 -1.56
N GLN A 51 9.39 -32.84 -1.31
CA GLN A 51 8.96 -34.18 -0.93
C GLN A 51 7.85 -34.60 -1.90
N ARG A 52 8.06 -35.68 -2.65
CA ARG A 52 7.10 -36.16 -3.68
C ARG A 52 5.88 -36.76 -2.98
N TYR A 53 4.70 -36.20 -3.23
CA TYR A 53 3.45 -36.62 -2.58
C TYR A 53 2.47 -37.29 -3.56
N GLY A 54 2.66 -37.11 -4.87
CA GLY A 54 1.90 -37.74 -5.94
C GLY A 54 2.74 -37.99 -7.21
N ILE A 55 2.07 -38.39 -8.30
CA ILE A 55 2.74 -38.62 -9.60
C ILE A 55 3.33 -37.30 -10.14
N ASP A 56 2.61 -36.18 -9.92
CA ASP A 56 2.91 -34.87 -10.53
C ASP A 56 3.10 -33.70 -9.53
N SER A 57 3.27 -33.96 -8.22
CA SER A 57 3.36 -32.90 -7.19
C SER A 57 4.42 -33.10 -6.08
N PHE A 58 4.91 -31.98 -5.53
CA PHE A 58 5.96 -31.91 -4.50
C PHE A 58 5.63 -30.93 -3.35
N SER A 59 6.04 -31.23 -2.10
CA SER A 59 5.87 -30.39 -0.89
C SER A 59 7.19 -30.01 -0.20
N VAL A 60 7.24 -29.05 0.75
CA VAL A 60 8.48 -28.63 1.46
C VAL A 60 8.29 -28.71 2.99
N HIS A 61 9.22 -29.34 3.75
CA HIS A 61 9.12 -29.36 5.21
C HIS A 61 10.46 -29.44 5.99
N ARG A 62 10.60 -28.54 6.98
CA ARG A 62 11.27 -28.60 8.31
C ARG A 62 12.49 -29.53 8.52
N LEU A 63 13.50 -29.51 7.65
CA LEU A 63 14.74 -30.30 7.82
C LEU A 63 16.04 -29.49 7.90
N VAL A 64 15.96 -28.16 7.95
CA VAL A 64 17.11 -27.28 8.25
C VAL A 64 17.66 -27.54 9.66
N GLN A 65 16.84 -28.07 10.58
CA GLN A 65 17.29 -28.40 11.94
C GLN A 65 18.04 -29.75 12.05
N ASP A 66 17.92 -30.65 11.07
CA ASP A 66 18.55 -31.98 11.12
C ASP A 66 19.78 -32.08 10.23
N VAL A 67 19.83 -31.35 9.11
CA VAL A 67 21.04 -31.27 8.25
C VAL A 67 22.17 -30.51 8.95
N ILE A 68 21.85 -29.50 9.79
CA ILE A 68 22.86 -28.80 10.60
C ILE A 68 23.40 -29.70 11.74
N ARG A 69 22.69 -30.78 12.10
CA ARG A 69 23.09 -31.72 13.17
C ARG A 69 23.92 -32.92 12.70
N SER A 70 24.05 -33.15 11.39
CA SER A 70 24.85 -34.27 10.87
C SER A 70 26.06 -33.75 10.10
N GLU A 71 27.24 -34.01 10.66
CA GLU A 71 28.55 -33.70 10.08
C GLU A 71 28.70 -34.37 8.71
N ILE A 72 28.59 -33.58 7.63
CA ILE A 72 29.01 -34.02 6.30
C ILE A 72 30.45 -33.55 6.10
N GLU A 73 31.39 -34.46 6.33
CA GLU A 73 32.78 -34.30 5.89
C GLU A 73 32.87 -34.41 4.36
N LYS A 74 33.69 -33.52 3.76
CA LYS A 74 34.24 -33.45 2.39
C LYS A 74 33.61 -32.40 1.46
N ASP A 75 34.20 -31.21 1.50
CA ASP A 75 34.05 -30.01 0.64
C ASP A 75 33.70 -30.28 -0.85
N LYS A 76 34.16 -31.39 -1.45
CA LYS A 76 33.87 -31.75 -2.85
C LYS A 76 32.41 -32.13 -3.12
N ILE A 77 31.67 -32.59 -2.11
CA ILE A 77 30.26 -32.97 -2.24
C ILE A 77 29.36 -31.73 -2.11
N GLU A 78 29.74 -30.77 -1.25
CA GLU A 78 29.02 -29.50 -1.03
C GLU A 78 29.01 -28.62 -2.30
N VAL A 79 30.14 -28.52 -3.02
CA VAL A 79 30.21 -27.77 -4.30
C VAL A 79 29.25 -28.34 -5.33
N ARG A 80 29.31 -29.66 -5.58
CA ARG A 80 28.46 -30.35 -6.57
C ARG A 80 26.98 -30.15 -6.28
N ILE A 81 26.63 -30.15 -5.00
CA ILE A 81 25.29 -29.91 -4.50
C ILE A 81 24.80 -28.50 -4.81
N LEU A 82 25.63 -27.49 -4.53
CA LEU A 82 25.30 -26.10 -4.81
C LEU A 82 25.18 -25.86 -6.32
N CYS A 83 26.00 -26.52 -7.15
CA CYS A 83 25.87 -26.49 -8.62
C CYS A 83 24.47 -26.94 -9.08
N CYS A 84 24.05 -28.12 -8.62
CA CYS A 84 22.76 -28.70 -9.01
C CYS A 84 21.59 -27.84 -8.54
N ALA A 85 21.65 -27.33 -7.32
CA ALA A 85 20.63 -26.42 -6.79
C ALA A 85 20.53 -25.15 -7.66
N VAL A 86 21.66 -24.52 -8.01
CA VAL A 86 21.70 -23.33 -8.87
C VAL A 86 21.10 -23.61 -10.26
N GLN A 87 21.43 -24.74 -10.88
CA GLN A 87 20.91 -25.11 -12.20
C GLN A 87 19.40 -25.35 -12.19
N ALA A 88 18.91 -26.11 -11.21
CA ALA A 88 17.49 -26.39 -11.07
C ALA A 88 16.67 -25.12 -10.79
N PHE A 89 17.15 -24.26 -9.88
CA PHE A 89 16.51 -22.98 -9.57
C PHE A 89 16.47 -22.05 -10.78
N ASN A 90 17.58 -21.95 -11.51
CA ASN A 90 17.62 -21.11 -12.71
C ASN A 90 16.63 -21.60 -13.78
N HIS A 91 16.51 -22.92 -13.98
CA HIS A 91 15.52 -23.48 -14.91
C HIS A 91 14.08 -23.22 -14.45
N ALA A 92 13.76 -23.44 -13.17
CA ALA A 92 12.44 -23.14 -12.65
C ALA A 92 12.11 -21.65 -12.85
N LEU A 93 13.06 -20.76 -12.54
CA LEU A 93 12.89 -19.33 -12.72
C LEU A 93 12.69 -18.94 -14.20
N THR A 94 13.38 -19.55 -15.18
CA THR A 94 13.16 -19.27 -16.62
C THR A 94 11.77 -19.67 -17.11
N LYS A 95 11.16 -20.67 -16.47
CA LYS A 95 9.80 -21.12 -16.80
C LYS A 95 8.71 -20.35 -16.06
N THR A 96 9.07 -19.53 -15.07
CA THR A 96 8.14 -18.63 -14.38
C THR A 96 8.18 -17.22 -14.94
N ARG A 97 7.03 -16.55 -14.91
CA ARG A 97 6.92 -15.13 -15.28
C ARG A 97 7.79 -14.27 -14.36
N SER A 98 8.59 -13.39 -14.95
CA SER A 98 9.52 -12.54 -14.21
C SER A 98 8.83 -11.28 -13.66
N PRO A 99 9.19 -10.81 -12.44
CA PRO A 99 8.76 -9.50 -11.95
C PRO A 99 9.09 -8.36 -12.91
N ALA A 100 10.22 -8.45 -13.63
CA ALA A 100 10.64 -7.44 -14.60
C ALA A 100 9.62 -7.28 -15.74
N GLU A 101 9.16 -8.41 -16.29
CA GLU A 101 8.16 -8.46 -17.36
C GLU A 101 6.82 -7.90 -16.89
N VAL A 102 6.41 -8.28 -15.67
CA VAL A 102 5.16 -7.80 -15.07
C VAL A 102 5.22 -6.28 -14.91
N CYS A 103 6.28 -5.73 -14.31
CA CYS A 103 6.41 -4.28 -14.11
C CYS A 103 6.39 -3.49 -15.43
N GLN A 104 6.94 -4.05 -16.51
CA GLN A 104 6.91 -3.44 -17.84
C GLN A 104 5.52 -3.44 -18.47
N SER A 105 4.67 -4.42 -18.15
CA SER A 105 3.30 -4.52 -18.71
C SER A 105 2.27 -3.53 -18.11
N PHE A 106 2.58 -2.87 -17.00
CA PHE A 106 1.65 -1.94 -16.33
C PHE A 106 1.92 -0.48 -16.71
N VAL A 107 0.87 0.27 -17.06
CA VAL A 107 0.89 1.74 -17.23
C VAL A 107 0.79 2.45 -15.87
N GLU A 108 1.40 3.63 -15.73
CA GLU A 108 1.87 4.23 -14.47
C GLU A 108 0.84 4.47 -13.34
N ASP A 109 -0.47 4.46 -13.58
CA ASP A 109 -1.47 4.90 -12.57
C ASP A 109 -2.55 3.86 -12.15
N ALA A 110 -2.48 2.62 -12.64
CA ALA A 110 -3.60 1.66 -12.55
C ALA A 110 -3.29 0.33 -11.82
N VAL A 111 -2.33 0.31 -10.89
CA VAL A 111 -1.83 -0.94 -10.26
C VAL A 111 -2.92 -1.74 -9.52
N PHE A 112 -3.93 -1.06 -8.97
CA PHE A 112 -5.03 -1.68 -8.20
C PHE A 112 -6.40 -1.60 -8.87
N SER A 113 -6.49 -1.06 -10.10
CA SER A 113 -7.75 -0.96 -10.85
C SER A 113 -7.93 -2.07 -11.89
N VAL A 114 -6.95 -2.96 -12.05
CA VAL A 114 -7.06 -4.12 -12.94
C VAL A 114 -7.78 -5.23 -12.20
N GLU A 115 -8.95 -5.65 -12.70
CA GLU A 115 -9.78 -6.67 -12.06
C GLU A 115 -9.05 -8.03 -11.92
N ASN A 116 -8.03 -8.30 -12.75
CA ASN A 116 -7.24 -9.54 -12.73
C ASN A 116 -5.76 -9.31 -13.09
N PRO A 117 -4.89 -8.87 -12.15
CA PRO A 117 -3.46 -8.72 -12.43
C PRO A 117 -2.78 -10.10 -12.52
N PRO A 118 -1.67 -10.23 -13.29
CA PRO A 118 -0.96 -11.49 -13.45
C PRO A 118 -0.38 -11.99 -12.12
N SER A 119 -0.47 -13.30 -11.86
CA SER A 119 0.03 -13.87 -10.61
C SER A 119 1.57 -13.99 -10.58
N LEU A 120 2.16 -13.61 -9.44
CA LEU A 120 3.57 -13.82 -9.09
C LEU A 120 3.74 -14.74 -7.87
N GLN A 121 2.74 -15.55 -7.51
CA GLN A 121 2.82 -16.45 -6.35
C GLN A 121 3.94 -17.50 -6.46
N LEU A 122 4.03 -18.17 -7.62
CA LEU A 122 5.06 -19.18 -7.88
C LEU A 122 6.46 -18.56 -7.85
N TRP A 123 6.61 -17.40 -8.48
CA TRP A 123 7.84 -16.62 -8.38
C TRP A 123 8.16 -16.28 -6.92
N GLY A 124 7.19 -15.77 -6.15
CA GLY A 124 7.38 -15.39 -4.75
C GLY A 124 7.92 -16.53 -3.88
N LYS A 125 7.46 -17.77 -4.11
CA LYS A 125 8.02 -18.96 -3.46
C LYS A 125 9.47 -19.23 -3.89
N LEU A 126 9.72 -19.30 -5.21
CA LEU A 126 11.06 -19.58 -5.74
C LEU A 126 12.07 -18.52 -5.31
N ALA A 127 11.67 -17.26 -5.29
CA ALA A 127 12.48 -16.13 -4.87
C ALA A 127 12.72 -16.15 -3.35
N SER A 128 11.73 -16.57 -2.54
CA SER A 128 11.93 -16.86 -1.11
C SER A 128 12.96 -17.95 -0.89
N HIS A 129 12.93 -19.04 -1.66
CA HIS A 129 13.95 -20.08 -1.54
C HIS A 129 15.33 -19.64 -2.04
N SER A 130 15.35 -18.76 -3.05
CA SER A 130 16.58 -18.12 -3.52
C SER A 130 17.27 -17.32 -2.40
N THR A 131 16.52 -16.78 -1.43
CA THR A 131 17.13 -16.10 -0.27
C THR A 131 17.88 -17.03 0.67
N TYR A 132 17.50 -18.30 0.77
CA TYR A 132 18.26 -19.29 1.56
C TYR A 132 19.45 -19.82 0.77
N LEU A 133 19.26 -20.12 -0.53
CA LEU A 133 20.32 -20.62 -1.39
C LEU A 133 21.49 -19.62 -1.47
N GLN A 134 21.21 -18.32 -1.58
CA GLN A 134 22.27 -17.30 -1.56
C GLN A 134 23.04 -17.26 -0.24
N GLU A 135 22.40 -17.50 0.92
CA GLU A 135 23.11 -17.55 2.21
C GLU A 135 24.12 -18.71 2.25
N HIS A 136 23.72 -19.88 1.75
CA HIS A 136 24.61 -21.03 1.63
C HIS A 136 25.75 -20.78 0.66
N LEU A 137 25.48 -20.15 -0.50
CA LEU A 137 26.51 -19.74 -1.45
C LEU A 137 27.50 -18.75 -0.82
N LEU A 138 27.02 -17.75 -0.07
CA LEU A 138 27.87 -16.80 0.65
C LEU A 138 28.67 -17.44 1.78
N SER A 139 28.08 -18.40 2.51
CA SER A 139 28.78 -19.15 3.56
C SER A 139 29.89 -20.02 2.98
N TYR A 140 29.62 -20.71 1.87
CA TYR A 140 30.61 -21.50 1.14
C TYR A 140 31.77 -20.62 0.64
N LEU A 141 31.45 -19.45 0.07
CA LEU A 141 32.43 -18.45 -0.35
C LEU A 141 33.38 -18.04 0.79
N ALA A 142 32.84 -17.77 1.98
CA ALA A 142 33.63 -17.36 3.14
C ALA A 142 34.55 -18.47 3.67
N LYS A 143 34.19 -19.75 3.50
CA LYS A 143 35.00 -20.90 3.95
C LYS A 143 36.17 -21.22 3.01
N HIS A 144 36.04 -20.93 1.72
CA HIS A 144 36.98 -21.39 0.68
C HIS A 144 37.74 -20.25 -0.04
N GLU A 145 37.95 -19.09 0.61
CA GLU A 145 38.60 -17.91 0.02
C GLU A 145 39.98 -18.15 -0.64
N ASN A 146 40.66 -19.27 -0.33
CA ASN A 146 41.99 -19.61 -0.84
C ASN A 146 42.01 -20.52 -2.09
N ASP A 147 40.86 -21.05 -2.55
CA ASP A 147 40.80 -22.05 -3.63
C ASP A 147 40.22 -21.47 -4.95
N ALA A 148 41.00 -20.59 -5.57
CA ALA A 148 40.51 -19.67 -6.62
C ALA A 148 39.99 -20.35 -7.90
N GLU A 149 40.58 -21.47 -8.33
CA GLU A 149 40.30 -22.05 -9.65
C GLU A 149 38.93 -22.77 -9.71
N SER A 150 38.57 -23.50 -8.66
CA SER A 150 37.32 -24.28 -8.56
C SER A 150 36.08 -23.40 -8.31
N LEU A 151 36.26 -22.30 -7.57
CA LEU A 151 35.21 -21.31 -7.26
C LEU A 151 34.84 -20.47 -8.49
N HIS A 152 35.80 -20.20 -9.36
CA HIS A 152 35.64 -19.33 -10.53
C HIS A 152 34.63 -19.85 -11.57
N THR A 153 34.65 -21.15 -11.84
CA THR A 153 33.74 -21.78 -12.83
C THR A 153 32.29 -21.84 -12.34
N LEU A 154 32.09 -21.87 -11.02
CA LEU A 154 30.75 -21.93 -10.41
C LEU A 154 30.10 -20.54 -10.32
N LEU A 155 30.84 -19.56 -9.80
CA LEU A 155 30.30 -18.31 -9.27
C LEU A 155 29.87 -17.30 -10.34
N TYR A 156 30.61 -17.24 -11.44
CA TYR A 156 30.44 -16.21 -12.46
C TYR A 156 29.63 -16.74 -13.63
N THR A 157 28.43 -17.25 -13.31
CA THR A 157 27.44 -17.73 -14.27
C THR A 157 26.19 -16.84 -14.26
N ASP A 158 25.49 -16.75 -15.39
CA ASP A 158 24.23 -16.00 -15.52
C ASP A 158 23.17 -16.50 -14.52
N ALA A 159 23.17 -17.81 -14.23
CA ALA A 159 22.29 -18.46 -13.28
C ALA A 159 22.42 -17.91 -11.85
N ILE A 160 23.64 -17.68 -11.37
CA ILE A 160 23.86 -17.13 -10.01
C ILE A 160 23.48 -15.66 -9.97
N VAL A 161 23.83 -14.88 -10.99
CA VAL A 161 23.40 -13.47 -11.09
C VAL A 161 21.88 -13.37 -11.01
N ARG A 162 21.16 -14.30 -11.66
CA ARG A 162 19.70 -14.40 -11.55
C ARG A 162 19.24 -14.75 -10.13
N ILE A 163 19.80 -15.76 -9.47
CA ILE A 163 19.40 -16.13 -8.10
C ILE A 163 19.55 -14.95 -7.14
N PHE A 164 20.69 -14.23 -7.20
CA PHE A 164 20.91 -13.03 -6.39
C PHE A 164 19.95 -11.89 -6.77
N ASN A 165 19.57 -11.77 -8.05
CA ASN A 165 18.54 -10.82 -8.50
C ASN A 165 17.17 -11.14 -7.90
N GLU A 166 16.69 -12.37 -8.02
CA GLU A 166 15.38 -12.76 -7.49
C GLU A 166 15.35 -12.66 -5.96
N ALA A 167 16.43 -13.03 -5.26
CA ALA A 167 16.55 -12.85 -3.83
C ALA A 167 16.53 -11.35 -3.44
N ALA A 168 17.20 -10.47 -4.19
CA ALA A 168 17.18 -9.04 -3.95
C ALA A 168 15.77 -8.45 -4.10
N ILE A 169 15.05 -8.83 -5.15
CA ILE A 169 13.67 -8.41 -5.39
C ILE A 169 12.77 -8.93 -4.26
N PHE A 170 12.93 -10.19 -3.85
CA PHE A 170 12.16 -10.81 -2.75
C PHE A 170 12.37 -10.11 -1.41
N PHE A 171 13.62 -9.82 -1.03
CA PHE A 171 13.91 -9.05 0.18
C PHE A 171 13.31 -7.64 0.10
N SER A 172 13.32 -7.02 -1.09
CA SER A 172 12.73 -5.70 -1.28
C SER A 172 11.22 -5.72 -1.04
N VAL A 173 10.48 -6.70 -1.58
CA VAL A 173 9.02 -6.83 -1.35
C VAL A 173 8.67 -7.33 0.05
N SER A 174 9.60 -8.03 0.71
CA SER A 174 9.46 -8.48 2.10
C SER A 174 9.79 -7.39 3.13
N GLN A 175 10.00 -6.15 2.68
CA GLN A 175 10.36 -5.00 3.52
C GLN A 175 11.68 -5.20 4.28
N GLU A 176 12.64 -5.93 3.71
CA GLU A 176 13.98 -6.14 4.26
C GLU A 176 15.01 -5.37 3.42
N LYS A 177 14.90 -4.03 3.42
CA LYS A 177 15.65 -3.14 2.51
C LYS A 177 17.16 -3.33 2.57
N VAL A 178 17.72 -3.49 3.78
CA VAL A 178 19.17 -3.65 3.95
C VAL A 178 19.66 -4.95 3.31
N LYS A 179 18.94 -6.06 3.49
CA LYS A 179 19.27 -7.33 2.83
C LYS A 179 19.09 -7.22 1.32
N ALA A 180 18.03 -6.56 0.86
CA ALA A 180 17.79 -6.31 -0.56
C ALA A 180 18.94 -5.52 -1.21
N GLN A 181 19.43 -4.47 -0.54
CA GLN A 181 20.57 -3.67 -0.98
C GLN A 181 21.88 -4.45 -0.96
N ALA A 182 22.12 -5.27 0.07
CA ALA A 182 23.28 -6.16 0.12
C ALA A 182 23.28 -7.15 -1.04
N MET A 183 22.11 -7.72 -1.40
CA MET A 183 21.97 -8.61 -2.54
C MET A 183 22.12 -7.89 -3.88
N GLN A 184 21.58 -6.67 -4.03
CA GLN A 184 21.80 -5.84 -5.21
C GLN A 184 23.29 -5.56 -5.43
N LYS A 185 23.99 -5.20 -4.35
CA LYS A 185 25.43 -4.97 -4.36
C LYS A 185 26.18 -6.22 -4.83
N LYS A 186 25.83 -7.39 -4.28
CA LYS A 186 26.46 -8.66 -4.67
C LYS A 186 26.14 -9.07 -6.11
N LYS A 187 24.90 -8.86 -6.57
CA LYS A 187 24.47 -9.07 -7.95
C LYS A 187 25.32 -8.23 -8.93
N LEU A 188 25.51 -6.94 -8.63
CA LEU A 188 26.31 -6.05 -9.48
C LEU A 188 27.79 -6.45 -9.51
N GLU A 189 28.35 -6.85 -8.36
CA GLU A 189 29.69 -7.46 -8.32
C GLU A 189 29.76 -8.65 -9.29
N LEU A 190 28.89 -9.65 -9.13
CA LEU A 190 28.90 -10.87 -9.94
C LEU A 190 28.72 -10.58 -11.44
N LEU A 191 27.84 -9.63 -11.79
CA LEU A 191 27.58 -9.24 -13.17
C LEU A 191 28.84 -8.69 -13.87
N VAL A 192 29.63 -7.87 -13.19
CA VAL A 192 30.87 -7.28 -13.75
C VAL A 192 31.97 -8.32 -13.97
N HIS A 193 31.93 -9.43 -13.23
CA HIS A 193 32.87 -10.52 -13.37
C HIS A 193 32.44 -11.60 -14.38
N LEU A 194 31.25 -11.49 -15.00
CA LEU A 194 30.83 -12.40 -16.06
C LEU A 194 31.75 -12.24 -17.29
N GLU A 195 32.41 -13.32 -17.69
CA GLU A 195 33.16 -13.35 -18.95
C GLU A 195 32.20 -13.60 -20.14
N LYS A 196 31.54 -12.55 -20.66
CA LYS A 196 30.81 -12.64 -21.93
C LYS A 196 31.63 -12.06 -23.10
N PRO A 197 31.71 -12.73 -24.26
CA PRO A 197 32.27 -12.14 -25.47
C PRO A 197 31.36 -11.01 -25.97
N ALA A 198 31.93 -9.88 -26.38
CA ALA A 198 31.18 -8.71 -26.82
C ALA A 198 30.57 -8.93 -28.22
N THR A 199 29.25 -9.08 -28.33
CA THR A 199 28.52 -8.92 -29.60
C THR A 199 27.68 -7.64 -29.59
N GLU A 200 27.36 -7.07 -30.75
CA GLU A 200 26.67 -5.77 -30.85
C GLU A 200 25.23 -5.78 -30.29
N GLU A 201 24.58 -6.95 -30.20
CA GLU A 201 23.26 -7.13 -29.56
C GLU A 201 23.32 -7.14 -28.00
N ASP A 202 24.51 -7.24 -27.40
CA ASP A 202 24.75 -7.33 -25.94
C ASP A 202 24.80 -5.97 -25.20
N CYS A 203 24.39 -4.87 -25.83
CA CYS A 203 24.40 -3.56 -25.19
C CYS A 203 23.32 -3.38 -24.09
N ASN A 204 22.49 -4.40 -23.85
CA ASN A 204 21.38 -4.37 -22.89
C ASN A 204 21.61 -5.33 -21.71
N LEU A 205 21.19 -4.92 -20.51
CA LEU A 205 21.19 -5.77 -19.32
C LEU A 205 20.21 -6.96 -19.48
N PRO A 206 20.38 -8.06 -18.73
CA PRO A 206 19.48 -9.22 -18.81
C PRO A 206 17.99 -8.83 -18.65
N HIS A 207 17.10 -9.49 -19.39
CA HIS A 207 15.66 -9.18 -19.42
C HIS A 207 14.98 -9.27 -18.04
N TYR A 208 15.49 -10.12 -17.14
CA TYR A 208 15.01 -10.29 -15.77
C TYR A 208 15.56 -9.25 -14.77
N PHE A 209 16.44 -8.34 -15.21
CA PHE A 209 17.15 -7.44 -14.32
C PHE A 209 16.25 -6.30 -13.82
N VAL A 210 15.97 -6.30 -12.51
CA VAL A 210 15.23 -5.22 -11.82
C VAL A 210 16.17 -4.47 -10.88
N ASP A 211 16.06 -3.15 -10.86
CA ASP A 211 16.83 -2.31 -9.94
C ASP A 211 16.26 -2.42 -8.53
N VAL A 212 17.14 -2.60 -7.54
CA VAL A 212 16.80 -2.66 -6.12
C VAL A 212 17.55 -1.54 -5.39
N PRO A 213 16.92 -0.77 -4.46
CA PRO A 213 15.54 -0.91 -3.98
C PRO A 213 14.51 -0.70 -5.09
N LEU A 214 13.42 -1.48 -5.03
CA LEU A 214 12.35 -1.39 -6.03
C LEU A 214 11.74 0.02 -6.00
N LYS A 215 11.45 0.56 -7.19
CA LYS A 215 10.66 1.79 -7.31
C LYS A 215 9.27 1.54 -6.72
N ASP A 216 8.64 2.58 -6.17
CA ASP A 216 7.32 2.47 -5.53
C ASP A 216 6.28 1.80 -6.45
N LYS A 217 6.27 2.10 -7.75
CA LYS A 217 5.43 1.44 -8.75
C LYS A 217 5.70 -0.07 -8.80
N ASP A 218 6.95 -0.45 -9.01
CA ASP A 218 7.37 -1.84 -9.19
C ASP A 218 7.10 -2.65 -7.91
N TYR A 219 7.39 -2.08 -6.73
CA TYR A 219 7.06 -2.67 -5.44
C TYR A 219 5.56 -2.97 -5.31
N LYS A 220 4.70 -1.99 -5.62
CA LYS A 220 3.24 -2.14 -5.52
C LYS A 220 2.72 -3.21 -6.49
N VAL A 221 3.19 -3.19 -7.73
CA VAL A 221 2.81 -4.16 -8.77
C VAL A 221 3.18 -5.57 -8.32
N ILE A 222 4.44 -5.78 -7.92
CA ILE A 222 4.93 -7.11 -7.52
C ILE A 222 4.16 -7.60 -6.28
N THR A 223 3.98 -6.75 -5.27
CA THR A 223 3.24 -7.09 -4.05
C THR A 223 1.77 -7.43 -4.32
N CYS A 224 1.13 -6.72 -5.24
CA CYS A 224 -0.25 -6.99 -5.66
C CYS A 224 -0.34 -8.35 -6.38
N CYS A 225 0.54 -8.57 -7.35
CA CYS A 225 0.60 -9.79 -8.15
C CYS A 225 0.95 -11.05 -7.33
N MET A 226 1.72 -10.92 -6.24
CA MET A 226 1.99 -12.03 -5.31
C MET A 226 0.75 -12.50 -4.54
N ARG A 227 -0.33 -11.71 -4.48
CA ARG A 227 -1.51 -12.04 -3.66
C ARG A 227 -2.63 -12.76 -4.44
N ASN A 228 -2.62 -12.71 -5.77
CA ASN A 228 -3.73 -13.20 -6.59
C ASN A 228 -3.45 -14.58 -7.22
N PRO A 229 -4.47 -15.47 -7.33
CA PRO A 229 -4.33 -16.78 -7.96
C PRO A 229 -4.15 -16.67 -9.49
N PRO A 230 -3.57 -17.69 -10.15
CA PRO A 230 -3.40 -17.70 -11.61
C PRO A 230 -4.74 -17.83 -12.35
N PRO A 231 -4.89 -17.23 -13.56
CA PRO A 231 -6.10 -17.36 -14.38
C PRO A 231 -6.24 -18.77 -15.00
N GLU A 232 -7.48 -19.23 -15.10
CA GLU A 232 -7.87 -20.59 -15.53
C GLU A 232 -7.77 -20.76 -17.07
N ASN A 233 -7.20 -21.90 -17.52
CA ASN A 233 -7.02 -22.28 -18.94
C ASN A 233 -8.09 -23.28 -19.42
N GLU A 234 -8.31 -23.35 -20.74
CA GLU A 234 -9.40 -24.06 -21.44
C GLU A 234 -9.50 -25.61 -21.26
N ALA A 235 -8.65 -26.25 -20.44
CA ALA A 235 -8.79 -27.67 -20.07
C ALA A 235 -9.88 -27.93 -18.99
N VAL A 236 -10.46 -26.87 -18.42
CA VAL A 236 -11.34 -26.89 -17.22
C VAL A 236 -12.76 -27.41 -17.50
N ALA A 237 -13.22 -27.44 -18.76
CA ALA A 237 -14.62 -27.71 -19.09
C ALA A 237 -15.09 -29.16 -18.81
N GLU A 238 -14.21 -30.17 -18.89
CA GLU A 238 -14.55 -31.56 -18.56
C GLU A 238 -14.47 -31.84 -17.05
N GLU A 239 -13.47 -31.29 -16.35
CA GLU A 239 -13.34 -31.41 -14.89
C GLU A 239 -14.48 -30.70 -14.13
N ASP A 240 -14.94 -29.54 -14.61
CA ASP A 240 -16.05 -28.80 -13.98
C ASP A 240 -17.35 -29.59 -13.98
N ASN A 241 -17.58 -30.40 -15.01
CA ASN A 241 -18.79 -31.23 -15.10
C ASN A 241 -18.76 -32.39 -14.10
N GLU A 242 -17.58 -32.95 -13.81
CA GLU A 242 -17.39 -33.96 -12.77
C GLU A 242 -17.48 -33.36 -11.37
N ARG A 243 -16.80 -32.24 -11.10
CA ARG A 243 -16.86 -31.51 -9.81
C ARG A 243 -18.28 -31.10 -9.46
N LYS A 244 -19.04 -30.62 -10.44
CA LYS A 244 -20.46 -30.28 -10.28
C LYS A 244 -21.32 -31.49 -9.90
N LYS A 245 -21.12 -32.64 -10.55
CA LYS A 245 -21.83 -33.89 -10.20
C LYS A 245 -21.49 -34.36 -8.79
N GLU A 246 -20.22 -34.29 -8.39
CA GLU A 246 -19.79 -34.66 -7.05
C GLU A 246 -20.38 -33.71 -5.98
N ALA A 247 -20.37 -32.41 -6.24
CA ALA A 247 -21.00 -31.42 -5.37
C ALA A 247 -22.51 -31.68 -5.20
N ASP A 248 -23.22 -32.06 -6.27
CA ASP A 248 -24.64 -32.44 -6.20
C ASP A 248 -24.85 -33.73 -5.37
N GLN A 249 -23.96 -34.72 -5.46
CA GLN A 249 -24.03 -35.92 -4.61
C GLN A 249 -23.81 -35.59 -3.13
N LEU A 250 -22.84 -34.72 -2.81
CA LEU A 250 -22.62 -34.25 -1.44
C LEU A 250 -23.80 -33.44 -0.93
N ARG A 251 -24.42 -32.62 -1.78
CA ARG A 251 -25.65 -31.88 -1.47
C ARG A 251 -26.78 -32.82 -1.07
N GLU A 252 -27.01 -33.90 -1.83
CA GLU A 252 -28.05 -34.89 -1.49
C GLU A 252 -27.73 -35.68 -0.22
N LYS A 253 -26.46 -36.05 0.00
CA LYS A 253 -26.02 -36.63 1.28
C LYS A 253 -26.28 -35.67 2.44
N GLY A 254 -25.95 -34.39 2.28
CA GLY A 254 -26.23 -33.33 3.25
C GLY A 254 -27.73 -33.19 3.52
N ASN A 255 -28.57 -33.22 2.48
CA ASN A 255 -30.03 -33.19 2.63
C ASN A 255 -30.55 -34.39 3.44
N ASN A 256 -30.01 -35.58 3.21
CA ASN A 256 -30.38 -36.79 3.95
C ASN A 256 -29.91 -36.72 5.41
N ALA A 257 -28.68 -36.26 5.66
CA ALA A 257 -28.18 -36.03 7.01
C ALA A 257 -29.03 -35.00 7.77
N PHE A 258 -29.44 -33.93 7.10
CA PHE A 258 -30.32 -32.91 7.65
C PHE A 258 -31.70 -33.47 8.02
N LYS A 259 -32.34 -34.25 7.12
CA LYS A 259 -33.61 -34.93 7.40
C LYS A 259 -33.51 -35.89 8.60
N ASN A 260 -32.37 -36.56 8.75
CA ASN A 260 -32.07 -37.43 9.88
C ASN A 260 -31.64 -36.68 11.16
N SER A 261 -31.82 -35.35 11.23
CA SER A 261 -31.44 -34.48 12.35
C SER A 261 -29.94 -34.48 12.71
N LYS A 262 -29.07 -34.92 11.81
CA LYS A 262 -27.60 -34.90 11.99
C LYS A 262 -27.02 -33.57 11.48
N LEU A 263 -27.29 -32.49 12.21
CA LEU A 263 -27.01 -31.12 11.76
C LEU A 263 -25.52 -30.80 11.53
N LYS A 264 -24.63 -31.34 12.38
CA LYS A 264 -23.17 -31.12 12.24
C LYS A 264 -22.60 -31.82 11.00
N GLU A 265 -23.07 -33.03 10.73
CA GLU A 265 -22.68 -33.81 9.55
C GLU A 265 -23.20 -33.14 8.27
N ALA A 266 -24.44 -32.67 8.27
CA ALA A 266 -25.00 -31.91 7.15
C ALA A 266 -24.20 -30.63 6.86
N LEU A 267 -23.79 -29.89 7.90
CA LEU A 267 -22.97 -28.68 7.76
C LEU A 267 -21.61 -28.97 7.13
N ASP A 268 -20.94 -30.05 7.54
CA ASP A 268 -19.66 -30.50 6.96
C ASP A 268 -19.82 -30.88 5.48
N LEU A 269 -20.84 -31.69 5.17
CA LEU A 269 -21.15 -32.10 3.80
C LEU A 269 -21.47 -30.91 2.88
N TYR A 270 -22.24 -29.94 3.35
CA TYR A 270 -22.50 -28.72 2.57
C TYR A 270 -21.24 -27.85 2.41
N THR A 271 -20.37 -27.79 3.42
CA THR A 271 -19.11 -27.04 3.32
C THR A 271 -18.20 -27.66 2.27
N ARG A 272 -18.02 -28.98 2.30
CA ARG A 272 -17.26 -29.72 1.28
C ARG A 272 -17.87 -29.56 -0.12
N ALA A 273 -19.20 -29.54 -0.24
CA ALA A 273 -19.87 -29.29 -1.50
C ALA A 273 -19.62 -27.86 -2.03
N ILE A 274 -19.57 -26.86 -1.14
CA ILE A 274 -19.26 -25.46 -1.49
C ILE A 274 -17.80 -25.34 -1.93
N ASP A 275 -16.88 -26.02 -1.24
CA ASP A 275 -15.46 -26.00 -1.60
C ASP A 275 -15.22 -26.61 -2.99
N LEU A 276 -16.02 -27.61 -3.39
CA LEU A 276 -16.01 -28.19 -4.75
C LEU A 276 -16.73 -27.32 -5.79
N TRP A 277 -17.87 -26.72 -5.43
CA TRP A 277 -18.70 -25.95 -6.35
C TRP A 277 -19.30 -24.71 -5.69
N PRO A 278 -18.55 -23.59 -5.65
CA PRO A 278 -18.95 -22.38 -4.91
C PRO A 278 -20.07 -21.58 -5.60
N ASN A 279 -20.51 -21.96 -6.81
CA ASN A 279 -21.50 -21.23 -7.60
C ASN A 279 -22.94 -21.75 -7.44
N ASP A 280 -23.20 -22.73 -6.56
CA ASP A 280 -24.57 -23.21 -6.29
C ASP A 280 -25.19 -22.53 -5.06
N HIS A 281 -26.07 -21.55 -5.31
CA HIS A 281 -26.84 -20.84 -4.28
C HIS A 281 -27.60 -21.77 -3.31
N ARG A 282 -28.03 -22.96 -3.75
CA ARG A 282 -28.79 -23.91 -2.91
C ARG A 282 -27.95 -24.42 -1.75
N LEU A 283 -26.63 -24.59 -1.94
CA LEU A 283 -25.71 -25.07 -0.91
C LEU A 283 -25.61 -24.08 0.24
N PHE A 284 -25.37 -22.81 -0.07
CA PHE A 284 -25.33 -21.75 0.93
C PHE A 284 -26.65 -21.62 1.67
N CYS A 285 -27.78 -21.65 0.95
CA CYS A 285 -29.09 -21.61 1.58
C CYS A 285 -29.25 -22.76 2.59
N ASN A 286 -28.93 -24.00 2.20
CA ASN A 286 -29.07 -25.17 3.06
C ASN A 286 -28.11 -25.15 4.26
N ARG A 287 -26.87 -24.69 4.07
CA ARG A 287 -25.92 -24.50 5.16
C ARG A 287 -26.38 -23.40 6.14
N ALA A 288 -26.99 -22.32 5.64
CA ALA A 288 -27.59 -21.28 6.47
C ALA A 288 -28.65 -21.85 7.42
N LEU A 289 -29.52 -22.75 6.93
CA LEU A 289 -30.52 -23.40 7.77
C LEU A 289 -29.90 -24.30 8.84
N CYS A 290 -28.81 -25.01 8.51
CA CYS A 290 -28.06 -25.78 9.49
C CYS A 290 -27.47 -24.89 10.57
N ASN A 291 -26.86 -23.77 10.18
CA ASN A 291 -26.29 -22.77 11.09
C ASN A 291 -27.36 -22.18 12.01
N LEU A 292 -28.55 -21.85 11.51
CA LEU A 292 -29.68 -21.38 12.31
C LEU A 292 -30.11 -22.41 13.36
N LYS A 293 -30.31 -23.67 12.96
CA LYS A 293 -30.69 -24.75 13.89
C LYS A 293 -29.61 -25.08 14.92
N LEU A 294 -28.35 -24.74 14.63
CA LEU A 294 -27.22 -24.90 15.54
C LEU A 294 -26.97 -23.67 16.44
N GLY A 295 -27.80 -22.63 16.37
CA GLY A 295 -27.64 -21.41 17.15
C GLY A 295 -26.47 -20.52 16.69
N LYS A 296 -26.12 -20.57 15.40
CA LYS A 296 -25.04 -19.77 14.79
C LYS A 296 -25.59 -18.76 13.77
N PRO A 297 -26.34 -17.73 14.21
CA PRO A 297 -27.05 -16.84 13.29
C PRO A 297 -26.11 -15.94 12.45
N ARG A 298 -24.92 -15.55 12.94
CA ARG A 298 -23.94 -14.79 12.15
C ARG A 298 -23.47 -15.55 10.91
N ASN A 299 -23.07 -16.81 11.08
CA ASN A 299 -22.66 -17.67 9.96
C ASN A 299 -23.82 -17.90 8.97
N ALA A 300 -25.05 -18.01 9.48
CA ALA A 300 -26.23 -18.13 8.62
C ALA A 300 -26.49 -16.86 7.80
N LEU A 301 -26.28 -15.68 8.39
CA LEU A 301 -26.43 -14.41 7.69
C LEU A 301 -25.43 -14.28 6.53
N GLU A 302 -24.17 -14.65 6.76
CA GLU A 302 -23.12 -14.68 5.72
C GLU A 302 -23.48 -15.64 4.57
N ASP A 303 -23.93 -16.86 4.90
CA ASP A 303 -24.40 -17.84 3.92
C ASP A 303 -25.61 -17.31 3.13
N CYS A 304 -26.57 -16.66 3.79
CA CYS A 304 -27.72 -16.05 3.14
C CYS A 304 -27.30 -14.91 2.19
N GLN A 305 -26.36 -14.06 2.59
CA GLN A 305 -25.84 -12.99 1.73
C GLN A 305 -25.15 -13.56 0.48
N LYS A 306 -24.32 -14.60 0.63
CA LYS A 306 -23.71 -15.30 -0.53
C LYS A 306 -24.75 -15.96 -1.42
N CYS A 307 -25.77 -16.58 -0.83
CA CYS A 307 -26.87 -17.16 -1.59
C CYS A 307 -27.64 -16.10 -2.41
N LEU A 308 -27.94 -14.95 -1.81
CA LEU A 308 -28.69 -13.87 -2.46
C LEU A 308 -27.85 -13.10 -3.48
N TYR A 309 -26.53 -13.07 -3.31
CA TYR A 309 -25.61 -12.59 -4.35
C TYR A 309 -25.70 -13.45 -5.62
N LEU A 310 -25.75 -14.78 -5.47
CA LEU A 310 -25.88 -15.71 -6.61
C LEU A 310 -27.30 -15.75 -7.19
N LYS A 311 -28.32 -15.61 -6.33
CA LYS A 311 -29.73 -15.63 -6.73
C LYS A 311 -30.56 -14.67 -5.84
N PRO A 312 -30.76 -13.41 -6.27
CA PRO A 312 -31.39 -12.36 -5.45
C PRO A 312 -32.86 -12.62 -5.08
N ASP A 313 -33.61 -13.30 -5.94
CA ASP A 313 -35.06 -13.57 -5.79
C ASP A 313 -35.37 -14.85 -4.99
N TYR A 314 -34.36 -15.46 -4.35
CA TYR A 314 -34.56 -16.76 -3.71
C TYR A 314 -35.26 -16.64 -2.34
N SER A 315 -36.60 -16.75 -2.36
CA SER A 315 -37.50 -16.62 -1.18
C SER A 315 -37.00 -17.36 0.06
N LYS A 316 -36.53 -18.61 -0.06
CA LYS A 316 -36.01 -19.39 1.10
C LYS A 316 -34.79 -18.74 1.76
N ALA A 317 -33.91 -18.11 0.98
CA ALA A 317 -32.74 -17.42 1.52
C ALA A 317 -33.13 -16.09 2.18
N LEU A 318 -34.11 -15.37 1.63
CA LEU A 318 -34.66 -14.14 2.24
C LEU A 318 -35.32 -14.42 3.60
N GLN A 319 -36.14 -15.48 3.69
CA GLN A 319 -36.74 -15.91 4.96
C GLN A 319 -35.67 -16.30 5.99
N ARG A 320 -34.61 -17.00 5.57
CA ARG A 320 -33.49 -17.37 6.44
C ARG A 320 -32.62 -16.17 6.84
N LYS A 321 -32.45 -15.17 5.96
CA LYS A 321 -31.80 -13.88 6.26
C LYS A 321 -32.60 -13.17 7.36
N ALA A 322 -33.92 -13.06 7.20
CA ALA A 322 -34.80 -12.48 8.21
C ALA A 322 -34.71 -13.23 9.55
N TRP A 323 -34.68 -14.57 9.54
CA TRP A 323 -34.55 -15.37 10.76
C TRP A 323 -33.19 -15.14 11.43
N ALA A 324 -32.09 -15.19 10.68
CA ALA A 324 -30.75 -14.91 11.21
C ALA A 324 -30.68 -13.53 11.87
N LEU A 325 -31.24 -12.51 11.21
CA LEU A 325 -31.28 -11.14 11.73
C LEU A 325 -32.13 -11.04 12.99
N ARG A 326 -33.29 -11.71 13.04
CA ARG A 326 -34.12 -11.75 14.25
C ARG A 326 -33.37 -12.31 15.46
N GLU A 327 -32.70 -13.45 15.31
CA GLU A 327 -31.92 -14.05 16.40
C GLU A 327 -30.77 -13.13 16.86
N LEU A 328 -30.16 -12.37 15.92
CA LEU A 328 -29.12 -11.39 16.26
C LEU A 328 -29.69 -10.17 16.99
N VAL A 329 -30.86 -9.70 16.60
CA VAL A 329 -31.56 -8.60 17.28
C VAL A 329 -31.99 -9.02 18.68
N GLU A 330 -32.59 -10.21 18.84
CA GLU A 330 -32.98 -10.77 20.14
C GLU A 330 -31.76 -11.05 21.04
N GLY A 331 -30.61 -11.36 20.44
CA GLY A 331 -29.32 -11.49 21.11
C GLY A 331 -28.64 -10.16 21.48
N GLY A 332 -29.26 -9.01 21.21
CA GLY A 332 -28.81 -7.68 21.64
C GLY A 332 -28.20 -6.77 20.56
N ASN A 333 -28.18 -7.16 19.28
CA ASN A 333 -27.70 -6.31 18.17
C ASN A 333 -28.87 -5.49 17.58
N SER A 334 -29.35 -4.50 18.33
CA SER A 334 -30.53 -3.70 17.95
C SER A 334 -30.33 -2.86 16.67
N GLU A 335 -29.09 -2.60 16.26
CA GLU A 335 -28.76 -1.90 15.02
C GLU A 335 -29.20 -2.65 13.75
N LEU A 336 -29.38 -3.97 13.85
CA LEU A 336 -29.81 -4.84 12.75
C LEU A 336 -31.33 -4.84 12.53
N GLU A 337 -32.11 -4.12 13.34
CA GLU A 337 -33.57 -4.06 13.23
C GLU A 337 -34.03 -3.56 11.85
N GLY A 338 -33.31 -2.58 11.29
CA GLY A 338 -33.54 -2.10 9.93
C GLY A 338 -33.35 -3.20 8.90
N GLN A 339 -32.21 -3.91 8.94
CA GLN A 339 -31.95 -5.03 8.03
C GLN A 339 -32.99 -6.15 8.15
N LYS A 340 -33.40 -6.47 9.40
CA LYS A 340 -34.42 -7.50 9.66
C LYS A 340 -35.73 -7.12 8.96
N ARG A 341 -36.20 -5.89 9.18
CA ARG A 341 -37.45 -5.38 8.58
C ARG A 341 -37.37 -5.33 7.06
N ALA A 342 -36.23 -4.93 6.49
CA ALA A 342 -36.00 -4.96 5.05
C ALA A 342 -36.05 -6.39 4.49
N ALA A 343 -35.36 -7.34 5.14
CA ALA A 343 -35.36 -8.75 4.72
C ALA A 343 -36.77 -9.36 4.75
N VAL A 344 -37.58 -9.03 5.76
CA VAL A 344 -39.00 -9.43 5.84
C VAL A 344 -39.82 -8.80 4.70
N ALA A 345 -39.64 -7.50 4.45
CA ALA A 345 -40.36 -6.80 3.39
C ALA A 345 -40.06 -7.38 2.00
N VAL A 346 -38.78 -7.62 1.70
CA VAL A 346 -38.34 -8.21 0.42
C VAL A 346 -38.81 -9.67 0.31
N ALA A 347 -38.79 -10.45 1.40
CA ALA A 347 -39.35 -11.81 1.40
C ALA A 347 -40.85 -11.83 1.06
N LEU A 348 -41.63 -10.92 1.65
CA LEU A 348 -43.07 -10.78 1.39
C LEU A 348 -43.39 -10.31 -0.03
N HIS A 349 -42.49 -9.54 -0.65
CA HIS A 349 -42.62 -9.12 -2.05
C HIS A 349 -42.48 -10.31 -3.00
N PHE A 350 -41.40 -11.10 -2.87
CA PHE A 350 -41.17 -12.26 -3.72
C PHE A 350 -42.08 -13.46 -3.41
N ASP A 351 -42.57 -13.57 -2.17
CA ASP A 351 -43.49 -14.62 -1.76
C ASP A 351 -44.64 -14.07 -0.90
N PRO A 352 -45.72 -13.57 -1.53
CA PRO A 352 -46.87 -13.01 -0.84
C PRO A 352 -47.62 -14.03 0.04
N THR A 353 -47.43 -15.34 -0.21
CA THR A 353 -48.10 -16.41 0.56
C THR A 353 -47.64 -16.45 2.02
N LEU A 354 -46.46 -15.89 2.32
CA LEU A 354 -45.92 -15.77 3.67
C LEU A 354 -46.81 -14.98 4.65
N ARG A 355 -47.71 -14.13 4.14
CA ARG A 355 -48.72 -13.46 5.00
C ARG A 355 -49.72 -14.43 5.64
N GLN A 356 -49.94 -15.58 5.00
CA GLN A 356 -50.87 -16.62 5.45
C GLN A 356 -50.15 -17.75 6.18
N ASP A 357 -48.81 -17.80 6.13
CA ASP A 357 -48.02 -18.79 6.83
C ASP A 357 -48.03 -18.50 8.34
N GLU A 358 -48.69 -19.37 9.11
CA GLU A 358 -48.79 -19.25 10.58
C GLU A 358 -47.42 -19.31 11.26
N THR A 359 -46.49 -20.11 10.74
CA THR A 359 -45.15 -20.26 11.33
C THR A 359 -44.32 -19.01 11.10
N PHE A 360 -44.36 -18.44 9.90
CA PHE A 360 -43.68 -17.19 9.58
C PHE A 360 -44.29 -16.01 10.35
N SER A 361 -45.62 -15.93 10.41
CA SER A 361 -46.33 -14.88 11.16
C SER A 361 -46.07 -14.95 12.67
N ARG A 362 -45.91 -16.15 13.23
CA ARG A 362 -45.51 -16.34 14.64
C ARG A 362 -44.06 -15.93 14.89
N MET A 363 -43.16 -16.19 13.93
CA MET A 363 -41.76 -15.76 14.02
C MET A 363 -41.60 -14.24 13.84
N PHE A 364 -42.44 -13.63 13.00
CA PHE A 364 -42.41 -12.20 12.69
C PHE A 364 -43.80 -11.57 12.86
N PRO A 365 -44.22 -11.26 14.11
CA PRO A 365 -45.53 -10.65 14.37
C PRO A 365 -45.72 -9.31 13.63
N GLU A 366 -44.60 -8.63 13.35
CA GLU A 366 -44.54 -7.40 12.56
C GLU A 366 -45.10 -7.52 11.14
N VAL A 367 -45.16 -8.72 10.56
CA VAL A 367 -45.72 -8.96 9.21
C VAL A 367 -47.17 -8.47 9.08
N LEU A 368 -47.94 -8.50 10.17
CA LEU A 368 -49.34 -8.06 10.19
C LEU A 368 -49.50 -6.53 10.16
N VAL A 369 -48.50 -5.81 10.64
CA VAL A 369 -48.51 -4.34 10.76
C VAL A 369 -47.58 -3.65 9.77
N LEU A 370 -46.65 -4.39 9.15
CA LEU A 370 -45.70 -3.89 8.17
C LEU A 370 -46.44 -3.44 6.91
N ARG A 371 -46.27 -2.17 6.56
CA ARG A 371 -46.84 -1.59 5.34
C ARG A 371 -45.77 -1.52 4.28
N ILE A 372 -45.94 -2.34 3.26
CA ILE A 372 -45.06 -2.38 2.09
C ILE A 372 -45.73 -1.56 0.99
N ARG A 373 -45.00 -0.59 0.45
CA ARG A 373 -45.43 0.20 -0.69
C ARG A 373 -44.42 0.05 -1.82
N GLU A 374 -44.85 -0.54 -2.91
CA GLU A 374 -44.03 -0.68 -4.10
C GLU A 374 -44.07 0.60 -4.93
N ILE A 375 -42.90 1.02 -5.42
CA ILE A 375 -42.72 2.27 -6.12
C ILE A 375 -42.15 1.96 -7.50
N TYR A 376 -42.85 2.38 -8.54
CA TYR A 376 -42.49 2.09 -9.92
C TYR A 376 -41.98 3.29 -10.67
N ASN A 377 -42.20 4.53 -10.22
CA ASN A 377 -41.77 5.75 -10.93
C ASN A 377 -41.54 6.95 -10.00
N ASP A 378 -40.96 8.02 -10.54
CA ASP A 378 -40.61 9.26 -9.83
C ASP A 378 -41.79 9.91 -9.11
N LYS A 379 -42.98 9.93 -9.75
CA LYS A 379 -44.19 10.56 -9.19
C LYS A 379 -44.68 9.81 -7.97
N GLU A 380 -44.67 8.47 -8.04
CA GLU A 380 -45.02 7.61 -6.91
C GLU A 380 -44.02 7.77 -5.76
N LEU A 381 -42.72 7.85 -6.05
CA LEU A 381 -41.70 8.06 -5.03
C LEU A 381 -41.88 9.41 -4.34
N ALA A 382 -42.03 10.49 -5.11
CA ALA A 382 -42.26 11.82 -4.58
C ALA A 382 -43.53 11.86 -3.71
N PHE A 383 -44.62 11.25 -4.18
CA PHE A 383 -45.86 11.17 -3.41
C PHE A 383 -45.69 10.33 -2.14
N ALA A 384 -44.96 9.21 -2.18
CA ALA A 384 -44.70 8.38 -1.02
C ALA A 384 -43.91 9.14 0.05
N LEU A 385 -42.85 9.84 -0.34
CA LEU A 385 -42.05 10.68 0.56
C LEU A 385 -42.90 11.76 1.25
N MET A 386 -43.85 12.38 0.52
CA MET A 386 -44.76 13.40 1.06
C MET A 386 -45.88 12.82 1.95
N THR A 387 -46.24 11.55 1.81
CA THR A 387 -47.39 10.92 2.49
C THR A 387 -47.01 9.81 3.46
N THR A 388 -45.74 9.77 3.85
CA THR A 388 -45.13 8.74 4.70
C THR A 388 -45.93 8.49 5.99
N ARG A 389 -46.21 7.22 6.28
CA ARG A 389 -46.86 6.76 7.52
C ARG A 389 -45.85 6.02 8.41
N ARG A 390 -46.15 5.89 9.72
CA ARG A 390 -45.32 5.11 10.65
C ARG A 390 -45.17 3.66 10.17
N ASN A 391 -43.94 3.14 10.25
CA ASN A 391 -43.56 1.76 9.89
C ASN A 391 -43.80 1.38 8.41
N GLU A 392 -43.70 2.34 7.51
CA GLU A 392 -43.78 2.11 6.06
C GLU A 392 -42.42 1.74 5.47
N THR A 393 -42.40 0.71 4.62
CA THR A 393 -41.24 0.28 3.83
C THR A 393 -41.53 0.51 2.35
N LEU A 394 -40.75 1.38 1.73
CA LEU A 394 -40.80 1.64 0.30
C LEU A 394 -39.87 0.64 -0.41
N LEU A 395 -40.45 -0.20 -1.27
CA LEU A 395 -39.70 -1.08 -2.16
C LEU A 395 -39.59 -0.41 -3.52
N LEU A 396 -38.38 -0.05 -3.90
CA LEU A 396 -38.07 0.59 -5.18
C LEU A 396 -37.67 -0.48 -6.18
N HIS A 397 -38.40 -0.55 -7.28
CA HIS A 397 -38.04 -1.38 -8.42
C HIS A 397 -36.74 -0.88 -9.07
N GLU A 398 -36.05 -1.76 -9.78
CA GLU A 398 -34.76 -1.47 -10.40
C GLU A 398 -34.91 -0.43 -11.53
N ARG A 399 -34.49 0.80 -11.28
CA ARG A 399 -34.48 1.92 -12.21
C ARG A 399 -33.78 3.14 -11.63
N GLU A 400 -33.65 4.17 -12.46
CA GLU A 400 -33.26 5.51 -12.03
C GLU A 400 -34.48 6.35 -11.64
N TYR A 401 -34.49 6.86 -10.41
CA TYR A 401 -35.50 7.76 -9.88
C TYR A 401 -34.96 9.19 -9.84
N HIS A 402 -35.64 10.13 -10.49
CA HIS A 402 -35.21 11.52 -10.57
C HIS A 402 -36.10 12.44 -9.72
N LEU A 403 -35.55 12.94 -8.63
CA LEU A 403 -36.18 13.90 -7.73
C LEU A 403 -35.47 15.26 -7.82
N SER A 404 -36.23 16.35 -7.79
CA SER A 404 -35.63 17.69 -7.72
C SER A 404 -35.05 17.97 -6.33
N ALA A 405 -35.79 17.59 -5.29
CA ALA A 405 -35.39 17.63 -3.88
C ALA A 405 -36.29 16.68 -3.07
N PHE A 406 -35.78 16.15 -1.96
CA PHE A 406 -36.62 15.49 -0.96
C PHE A 406 -36.12 15.69 0.47
N GLY A 407 -37.08 15.70 1.40
CA GLY A 407 -36.85 15.78 2.84
C GLY A 407 -37.64 14.70 3.57
N ILE A 408 -36.97 13.94 4.44
CA ILE A 408 -37.57 12.89 5.25
C ILE A 408 -37.75 13.44 6.67
N VAL A 409 -39.01 13.54 7.10
CA VAL A 409 -39.41 14.08 8.42
C VAL A 409 -40.12 13.05 9.30
N ASN A 410 -40.39 11.86 8.77
CA ASN A 410 -40.98 10.74 9.48
C ASN A 410 -40.09 9.51 9.30
N ASP A 411 -40.12 8.57 10.25
CA ASP A 411 -39.34 7.35 10.16
C ASP A 411 -39.71 6.54 8.92
N LEU A 412 -38.71 6.20 8.11
CA LEU A 412 -38.91 5.62 6.79
C LEU A 412 -37.85 4.58 6.46
N GLN A 413 -38.26 3.51 5.79
CA GLN A 413 -37.35 2.53 5.20
C GLN A 413 -37.49 2.51 3.68
N ILE A 414 -36.36 2.58 2.98
CA ILE A 414 -36.27 2.58 1.52
C ILE A 414 -35.33 1.45 1.12
N VAL A 415 -35.82 0.51 0.31
CA VAL A 415 -35.06 -0.68 -0.10
C VAL A 415 -35.14 -0.85 -1.60
N GLY A 416 -34.00 -0.95 -2.27
CA GLY A 416 -33.93 -1.28 -3.70
C GLY A 416 -34.07 -2.79 -3.92
N LEU A 417 -34.90 -3.19 -4.87
CA LEU A 417 -35.14 -4.60 -5.22
C LEU A 417 -34.07 -5.19 -6.15
N GLY A 418 -33.25 -4.37 -6.79
CA GLY A 418 -32.21 -4.80 -7.73
C GLY A 418 -30.92 -3.99 -7.57
N PRO A 419 -29.79 -4.44 -8.15
CA PRO A 419 -28.49 -3.79 -8.02
C PRO A 419 -28.43 -2.39 -8.67
N HIS A 420 -29.33 -2.09 -9.62
CA HIS A 420 -29.37 -0.81 -10.35
C HIS A 420 -30.52 0.13 -9.92
N THR A 421 -30.80 0.22 -8.61
CA THR A 421 -31.76 1.20 -8.08
C THR A 421 -31.05 2.53 -7.74
N TYR A 422 -31.12 3.49 -8.66
CA TYR A 422 -30.48 4.81 -8.52
C TYR A 422 -31.46 5.85 -8.00
N LEU A 423 -31.03 6.66 -7.02
CA LEU A 423 -31.78 7.79 -6.50
C LEU A 423 -31.06 9.10 -6.83
N ASN A 424 -31.53 9.80 -7.86
CA ASN A 424 -31.01 11.08 -8.33
C ASN A 424 -31.75 12.25 -7.67
N CYS A 425 -30.99 13.20 -7.12
CA CYS A 425 -31.43 14.37 -6.40
C CYS A 425 -30.53 15.56 -6.70
N ALA A 426 -31.06 16.55 -7.42
CA ALA A 426 -30.26 17.64 -7.98
C ALA A 426 -30.12 18.88 -7.08
N LYS A 427 -31.03 19.10 -6.12
CA LYS A 427 -31.02 20.34 -5.29
C LYS A 427 -30.82 20.11 -3.81
N PHE A 428 -31.50 19.14 -3.20
CA PHE A 428 -31.49 18.98 -1.75
C PHE A 428 -31.97 17.59 -1.29
N CYS A 429 -31.19 16.93 -0.43
CA CYS A 429 -31.48 15.61 0.12
C CYS A 429 -31.24 15.61 1.64
N GLN A 430 -32.30 15.64 2.45
CA GLN A 430 -32.18 15.73 3.91
C GLN A 430 -33.07 14.79 4.71
N ILE A 431 -32.56 14.36 5.87
CA ILE A 431 -33.29 13.65 6.91
C ILE A 431 -33.31 14.57 8.14
N ASN A 432 -34.50 15.00 8.55
CA ASN A 432 -34.69 16.01 9.59
C ASN A 432 -35.53 15.43 10.74
N ASN A 433 -34.91 15.23 11.90
CA ASN A 433 -35.56 14.69 13.11
C ASN A 433 -36.29 13.35 12.89
N ALA A 434 -35.76 12.50 12.00
CA ALA A 434 -36.34 11.22 11.63
C ALA A 434 -35.28 10.13 11.52
N THR A 435 -35.69 8.87 11.70
CA THR A 435 -34.86 7.69 11.47
C THR A 435 -35.11 7.14 10.07
N CYS A 436 -34.09 7.13 9.21
CA CYS A 436 -34.18 6.57 7.87
C CYS A 436 -33.22 5.41 7.66
N TYR A 437 -33.71 4.35 7.02
CA TYR A 437 -32.92 3.20 6.61
C TYR A 437 -32.92 3.08 5.09
N PHE A 438 -31.74 2.95 4.49
CA PHE A 438 -31.55 2.63 3.08
C PHE A 438 -30.81 1.30 2.93
N GLU A 439 -31.31 0.45 2.04
CA GLU A 439 -30.59 -0.75 1.61
C GLU A 439 -30.61 -0.90 0.10
N ASN A 440 -29.44 -1.22 -0.47
CA ASN A 440 -29.29 -1.48 -1.90
C ASN A 440 -29.75 -0.29 -2.78
N ILE A 441 -29.29 0.92 -2.42
CA ILE A 441 -29.55 2.16 -3.15
C ILE A 441 -28.24 2.76 -3.64
N VAL A 442 -28.24 3.23 -4.88
CA VAL A 442 -27.12 3.98 -5.47
C VAL A 442 -27.43 5.47 -5.46
N PHE A 443 -26.56 6.26 -4.85
CA PHE A 443 -26.55 7.72 -4.91
C PHE A 443 -25.43 8.16 -5.86
N PRO A 444 -25.69 8.33 -7.17
CA PRO A 444 -24.64 8.47 -8.17
C PRO A 444 -23.99 9.87 -8.16
N ARG A 445 -22.87 9.99 -8.86
CA ARG A 445 -22.15 11.27 -9.06
C ARG A 445 -23.05 12.33 -9.66
N GLY A 446 -22.93 13.56 -9.14
CA GLY A 446 -23.79 14.69 -9.47
C GLY A 446 -24.98 14.86 -8.52
N ASN A 447 -25.22 13.89 -7.62
CA ASN A 447 -26.12 14.09 -6.49
C ASN A 447 -25.60 15.14 -5.52
N VAL A 448 -26.53 15.84 -4.88
CA VAL A 448 -26.24 16.57 -3.65
C VAL A 448 -25.94 15.62 -2.49
N ALA A 449 -25.29 16.13 -1.44
CA ALA A 449 -24.99 15.37 -0.23
C ALA A 449 -26.27 14.84 0.45
N LEU A 450 -26.21 13.61 0.97
CA LEU A 450 -27.23 13.09 1.89
C LEU A 450 -26.94 13.62 3.29
N ILE A 451 -27.78 14.53 3.77
CA ILE A 451 -27.55 15.24 5.04
C ILE A 451 -28.55 14.75 6.10
N CYS A 452 -28.07 14.31 7.26
CA CYS A 452 -28.90 13.92 8.41
C CYS A 452 -28.73 14.90 9.57
N ARG A 453 -29.83 15.48 10.06
CA ARG A 453 -29.84 16.54 11.08
C ARG A 453 -30.95 16.41 12.11
N GLY A 454 -30.65 16.95 13.29
CA GLY A 454 -31.58 17.11 14.41
C GLY A 454 -31.46 15.99 15.44
N ASN A 455 -31.94 16.26 16.66
CA ASN A 455 -31.72 15.42 17.85
C ASN A 455 -32.25 13.99 17.74
N ASN A 456 -33.25 13.76 16.88
CA ASN A 456 -33.80 12.43 16.57
C ASN A 456 -33.42 11.95 15.15
N GLY A 457 -32.53 12.68 14.47
CA GLY A 457 -32.03 12.33 13.16
C GLY A 457 -31.14 11.10 13.24
N ALA A 458 -31.51 10.04 12.53
CA ALA A 458 -30.70 8.85 12.38
C ALA A 458 -30.74 8.37 10.94
N VAL A 459 -29.59 8.01 10.37
CA VAL A 459 -29.52 7.38 9.05
C VAL A 459 -28.72 6.08 9.12
N HIS A 460 -29.27 5.03 8.53
CA HIS A 460 -28.60 3.76 8.37
C HIS A 460 -28.52 3.42 6.87
N LEU A 461 -27.31 3.35 6.34
CA LEU A 461 -27.00 2.95 4.96
C LEU A 461 -26.35 1.56 4.99
N ASN A 462 -26.99 0.58 4.36
CA ASN A 462 -26.46 -0.78 4.25
C ASN A 462 -26.43 -1.27 2.80
N GLN A 463 -25.29 -1.79 2.32
CA GLN A 463 -25.16 -2.22 0.92
C GLN A 463 -25.49 -1.12 -0.10
N CYS A 464 -25.19 0.13 0.22
CA CYS A 464 -25.40 1.27 -0.67
C CYS A 464 -24.11 1.67 -1.39
N GLU A 465 -24.25 2.24 -2.58
CA GLU A 465 -23.15 2.87 -3.31
C GLU A 465 -23.34 4.39 -3.32
N ILE A 466 -22.35 5.12 -2.82
CA ILE A 466 -22.43 6.57 -2.61
C ILE A 466 -21.31 7.21 -3.42
N SER A 467 -21.69 7.91 -4.48
CA SER A 467 -20.81 8.75 -5.29
C SER A 467 -21.31 10.19 -5.47
N GLY A 468 -22.38 10.55 -4.74
CA GLY A 468 -22.88 11.91 -4.66
C GLY A 468 -21.97 12.87 -3.88
N GLY A 469 -22.50 14.07 -3.61
CA GLY A 469 -21.75 15.22 -3.13
C GLY A 469 -21.50 16.20 -4.27
N GLU A 470 -21.79 17.48 -4.04
CA GLU A 470 -21.57 18.51 -5.06
C GLU A 470 -20.07 18.65 -5.34
N THR A 471 -19.74 18.70 -6.62
CA THR A 471 -18.36 18.75 -7.12
C THR A 471 -17.69 20.06 -6.77
N SER A 472 -16.58 20.01 -6.05
CA SER A 472 -15.63 21.14 -6.06
C SER A 472 -14.67 21.02 -7.21
N CYS A 473 -14.39 22.16 -7.86
CA CYS A 473 -13.22 22.40 -8.70
C CYS A 473 -12.77 21.20 -9.56
N GLU A 474 -13.67 20.66 -10.38
CA GLU A 474 -13.31 19.60 -11.34
C GLU A 474 -12.22 20.06 -12.31
N ASP A 475 -12.14 21.37 -12.55
CA ASP A 475 -11.13 22.01 -13.38
C ASP A 475 -9.75 22.12 -12.70
N PHE A 476 -9.64 21.86 -11.39
CA PHE A 476 -8.40 22.05 -10.60
C PHE A 476 -7.99 20.77 -9.84
N PRO A 477 -7.40 19.77 -10.52
CA PRO A 477 -6.92 18.52 -9.90
C PRO A 477 -5.84 18.71 -8.83
N GLU A 478 -5.33 19.93 -8.66
CA GLU A 478 -4.33 20.34 -7.66
C GLU A 478 -4.93 21.08 -6.44
N CYS A 479 -6.26 21.18 -6.33
CA CYS A 479 -6.91 21.76 -5.16
C CYS A 479 -6.58 20.93 -3.90
N ASN A 480 -5.83 21.52 -2.97
CA ASN A 480 -5.31 20.82 -1.80
C ASN A 480 -6.34 20.57 -0.68
N GLY A 481 -7.64 20.69 -0.96
CA GLY A 481 -8.76 20.19 -0.11
C GLY A 481 -8.55 20.31 1.41
N GLY A 482 -8.14 21.48 1.89
CA GLY A 482 -7.86 21.71 3.30
C GLY A 482 -9.08 22.23 4.08
N PRO A 483 -9.06 22.19 5.43
CA PRO A 483 -10.11 22.70 6.31
C PRO A 483 -10.17 24.25 6.33
N GLY A 484 -9.57 24.91 5.33
CA GLY A 484 -9.51 26.36 5.16
C GLY A 484 -10.00 26.82 3.79
N CYS A 485 -10.70 25.98 3.03
CA CYS A 485 -11.46 26.41 1.87
C CYS A 485 -12.65 27.26 2.36
N VAL A 486 -12.50 28.59 2.32
CA VAL A 486 -13.52 29.53 2.77
C VAL A 486 -14.68 29.53 1.76
N ALA A 487 -15.89 29.21 2.21
CA ALA A 487 -17.10 29.41 1.43
C ALA A 487 -17.23 30.89 1.02
N PRO A 488 -17.70 31.22 -0.20
CA PRO A 488 -17.93 32.60 -0.61
C PRO A 488 -19.23 33.12 0.03
N SER A 489 -19.22 33.38 1.33
CA SER A 489 -20.05 34.46 1.86
C SER A 489 -19.22 35.74 1.68
N SER A 490 -19.64 36.58 0.73
CA SER A 490 -19.06 37.89 0.35
C SER A 490 -17.84 37.90 -0.60
N GLY A 491 -18.12 38.01 -1.92
CA GLY A 491 -17.25 38.66 -2.92
C GLY A 491 -15.98 37.90 -3.38
N LYS A 492 -15.81 37.70 -4.71
CA LYS A 492 -14.61 37.11 -5.35
C LYS A 492 -13.33 37.99 -5.21
N PRO A 493 -12.11 37.47 -5.49
CA PRO A 493 -11.55 37.34 -6.86
C PRO A 493 -10.90 35.94 -7.14
N ALA A 494 -11.04 35.34 -8.34
CA ALA A 494 -10.30 35.47 -9.61
C ALA A 494 -8.94 34.71 -9.67
N TRP A 495 -8.83 33.80 -10.65
CA TRP A 495 -7.77 32.80 -10.87
C TRP A 495 -6.69 33.33 -11.85
N ASP A 496 -5.42 32.90 -11.70
CA ASP A 496 -4.32 33.15 -12.65
C ASP A 496 -4.16 31.94 -13.60
N GLN A 497 -4.19 32.18 -14.92
CA GLN A 497 -4.18 31.19 -16.00
C GLN A 497 -2.76 30.80 -16.46
N THR A 498 -1.78 30.67 -15.57
CA THR A 498 -0.39 30.40 -15.98
C THR A 498 -0.05 28.92 -16.21
N GLY A 499 -0.94 27.97 -15.88
CA GLY A 499 -0.71 26.54 -16.15
C GLY A 499 0.55 25.97 -15.49
N ARG A 500 1.04 26.57 -14.39
CA ARG A 500 2.24 26.15 -13.66
C ARG A 500 1.90 25.64 -12.26
N PHE A 501 2.28 24.38 -11.99
CA PHE A 501 2.20 23.71 -10.68
C PHE A 501 2.95 24.51 -9.60
N GLY A 502 2.31 24.81 -8.46
CA GLY A 502 3.00 25.33 -7.26
C GLY A 502 2.60 26.72 -6.73
N HIS A 503 1.58 27.38 -7.28
CA HIS A 503 0.97 28.56 -6.63
C HIS A 503 -0.11 28.14 -5.63
N SER A 504 -0.27 28.90 -4.53
CA SER A 504 -1.31 28.67 -3.52
C SER A 504 -2.69 28.85 -4.14
N MET A 505 -3.33 27.75 -4.54
CA MET A 505 -4.63 27.78 -5.18
C MET A 505 -5.77 27.77 -4.16
N SER A 506 -6.65 28.76 -4.26
CA SER A 506 -7.97 28.77 -3.62
C SER A 506 -8.90 27.83 -4.38
N GLY A 507 -9.60 26.96 -3.64
CA GLY A 507 -10.62 26.06 -4.18
C GLY A 507 -11.91 26.16 -3.37
N ILE A 508 -13.04 25.90 -4.03
CA ILE A 508 -14.36 25.79 -3.39
C ILE A 508 -14.41 24.45 -2.64
N THR A 509 -14.97 24.40 -1.43
CA THR A 509 -15.21 23.12 -0.74
C THR A 509 -16.29 22.32 -1.47
N GLY A 510 -16.00 21.07 -1.83
CA GLY A 510 -17.03 20.12 -2.25
C GLY A 510 -17.83 19.67 -1.05
N PHE A 511 -19.08 19.24 -1.26
CA PHE A 511 -19.86 18.64 -0.19
C PHE A 511 -19.58 17.14 -0.12
N PRO A 512 -19.58 16.54 1.09
CA PRO A 512 -19.34 15.12 1.24
C PRO A 512 -20.48 14.30 0.64
N GLY A 513 -20.26 13.02 0.36
CA GLY A 513 -21.34 12.11 -0.03
C GLY A 513 -22.42 11.98 1.06
N VAL A 514 -21.98 11.89 2.32
CA VAL A 514 -22.85 11.83 3.51
C VAL A 514 -22.40 12.86 4.57
N ASP A 515 -23.35 13.61 5.13
CA ASP A 515 -23.13 14.59 6.22
C ASP A 515 -24.03 14.27 7.42
N ILE A 516 -23.42 13.97 8.56
CA ILE A 516 -24.09 13.79 9.85
C ILE A 516 -23.82 15.02 10.72
N SER A 517 -24.85 15.83 10.96
CA SER A 517 -24.71 17.09 11.69
C SER A 517 -25.85 17.38 12.68
N HIS A 518 -25.61 18.30 13.62
CA HIS A 518 -26.61 18.78 14.60
C HIS A 518 -27.28 17.67 15.44
N GLU A 519 -26.49 16.99 16.30
CA GLU A 519 -26.97 16.00 17.27
C GLU A 519 -27.63 14.75 16.63
N SER A 520 -27.23 14.41 15.40
CA SER A 520 -27.74 13.26 14.66
C SER A 520 -26.80 12.06 14.66
N SER A 521 -27.28 10.89 14.24
CA SER A 521 -26.50 9.66 14.17
C SER A 521 -26.48 9.05 12.77
N GLY A 522 -25.33 8.50 12.38
CA GLY A 522 -25.15 7.79 11.12
C GLY A 522 -24.52 6.42 11.33
N LEU A 523 -25.08 5.40 10.70
CA LEU A 523 -24.48 4.07 10.55
C LEU A 523 -24.33 3.78 9.06
N ILE A 524 -23.10 3.58 8.61
CA ILE A 524 -22.79 3.20 7.23
C ILE A 524 -22.08 1.85 7.28
N GLU A 525 -22.71 0.81 6.74
CA GLU A 525 -22.13 -0.54 6.74
C GLU A 525 -22.22 -1.26 5.39
N ASN A 526 -21.16 -2.00 5.05
CA ASN A 526 -21.09 -2.76 3.80
C ASN A 526 -21.33 -1.89 2.54
N CYS A 527 -20.97 -0.60 2.61
CA CYS A 527 -21.18 0.36 1.54
C CYS A 527 -19.89 0.65 0.76
N VAL A 528 -20.04 1.18 -0.46
CA VAL A 528 -18.95 1.72 -1.25
C VAL A 528 -19.12 3.22 -1.37
N ILE A 529 -18.19 4.01 -0.82
CA ILE A 529 -18.19 5.47 -0.89
C ILE A 529 -17.05 5.90 -1.82
N HIS A 530 -17.39 6.39 -3.01
CA HIS A 530 -16.35 6.69 -3.99
C HIS A 530 -16.67 7.87 -4.89
N ARG A 531 -15.63 8.54 -5.38
CA ARG A 531 -15.77 9.63 -6.37
C ARG A 531 -16.74 10.73 -5.92
N CYS A 532 -16.90 10.93 -4.62
CA CYS A 532 -17.70 12.03 -4.08
C CYS A 532 -17.10 13.39 -4.46
N GLY A 533 -17.97 14.37 -4.66
CA GLY A 533 -17.57 15.74 -5.07
C GLY A 533 -16.68 16.46 -4.05
N GLY A 534 -16.81 16.13 -2.76
CA GLY A 534 -15.93 16.54 -1.66
C GLY A 534 -15.32 15.34 -0.93
N GLY A 535 -15.52 15.27 0.39
CA GLY A 535 -15.14 14.11 1.20
C GLY A 535 -16.09 12.91 1.00
N GLY A 536 -15.73 11.73 1.50
CA GLY A 536 -16.62 10.56 1.46
C GLY A 536 -17.79 10.71 2.45
N ALA A 537 -17.48 10.74 3.75
CA ALA A 537 -18.45 10.96 4.82
C ALA A 537 -17.91 11.90 5.90
N LEU A 538 -18.79 12.76 6.41
CA LEU A 538 -18.48 13.79 7.40
C LEU A 538 -19.39 13.66 8.63
N VAL A 539 -18.81 13.78 9.82
CA VAL A 539 -19.54 14.02 11.08
C VAL A 539 -19.13 15.34 11.72
N CYS A 540 -20.11 16.16 12.07
CA CYS A 540 -19.90 17.53 12.55
C CYS A 540 -20.88 17.91 13.66
N GLY A 541 -20.42 18.68 14.64
CA GLY A 541 -21.27 19.18 15.72
C GLY A 541 -21.30 18.27 16.94
N LYS A 542 -21.37 18.89 18.12
CA LYS A 542 -21.46 18.17 19.41
C LYS A 542 -22.70 17.28 19.44
N GLY A 543 -22.54 16.05 19.92
CA GLY A 543 -23.62 15.06 20.02
C GLY A 543 -23.86 14.28 18.73
N SER A 544 -23.28 14.69 17.61
CA SER A 544 -23.36 13.95 16.36
C SER A 544 -22.41 12.75 16.35
N ARG A 545 -22.86 11.60 15.85
CA ARG A 545 -22.08 10.34 15.83
C ARG A 545 -22.14 9.66 14.48
N LEU A 546 -21.00 9.20 13.96
CA LEU A 546 -20.93 8.43 12.73
C LEU A 546 -20.12 7.16 12.95
N LEU A 547 -20.74 6.02 12.67
CA LEU A 547 -20.11 4.70 12.63
C LEU A 547 -20.02 4.24 11.17
N VAL A 548 -18.80 3.98 10.70
CA VAL A 548 -18.53 3.43 9.36
C VAL A 548 -17.85 2.07 9.50
N LYS A 549 -18.47 1.02 8.98
CA LYS A 549 -18.04 -0.36 9.20
C LYS A 549 -18.02 -1.20 7.93
N ASN A 550 -16.93 -1.93 7.70
CA ASN A 550 -16.78 -2.85 6.56
C ASN A 550 -17.04 -2.18 5.19
N CYS A 551 -16.71 -0.90 5.05
CA CYS A 551 -16.92 -0.12 3.84
C CYS A 551 -15.64 0.02 3.01
N GLU A 552 -15.79 0.27 1.71
CA GLU A 552 -14.72 0.72 0.83
C GLU A 552 -14.89 2.22 0.56
N VAL A 553 -13.86 3.02 0.87
CA VAL A 553 -13.90 4.50 0.77
C VAL A 553 -12.74 4.98 -0.09
N HIS A 554 -12.98 5.34 -1.34
CA HIS A 554 -11.89 5.59 -2.27
C HIS A 554 -12.16 6.61 -3.37
N LYS A 555 -11.09 7.20 -3.94
CA LYS A 555 -11.18 8.13 -5.08
C LYS A 555 -12.07 9.35 -4.81
N ASN A 556 -12.29 9.71 -3.55
CA ASN A 556 -13.02 10.92 -3.20
C ASN A 556 -12.11 12.13 -3.42
N HIS A 557 -12.69 13.28 -3.79
CA HIS A 557 -11.91 14.47 -4.13
C HIS A 557 -11.16 15.03 -2.91
N GLN A 558 -11.73 14.92 -1.71
CA GLN A 558 -11.09 15.34 -0.44
C GLN A 558 -10.72 14.14 0.42
N SER A 559 -10.98 14.17 1.74
CA SER A 559 -10.64 13.05 2.62
C SER A 559 -11.69 11.94 2.52
N GLY A 560 -11.31 10.70 2.84
CA GLY A 560 -12.26 9.60 2.87
C GLY A 560 -13.32 9.80 3.96
N LEU A 561 -12.89 9.84 5.23
CA LEU A 561 -13.75 10.04 6.40
C LEU A 561 -13.31 11.25 7.21
N GLU A 562 -14.26 12.05 7.70
CA GLU A 562 -13.97 13.31 8.38
C GLU A 562 -14.78 13.51 9.68
N ALA A 563 -14.12 14.02 10.72
CA ALA A 563 -14.76 14.41 11.98
C ALA A 563 -14.33 15.83 12.39
N ARG A 564 -15.28 16.69 12.82
CA ARG A 564 -14.98 18.06 13.26
C ARG A 564 -15.99 18.60 14.28
N GLU A 565 -15.62 19.66 15.00
CA GLU A 565 -16.54 20.48 15.82
C GLU A 565 -17.44 19.69 16.79
N GLY A 566 -16.91 18.67 17.45
CA GLY A 566 -17.61 17.84 18.44
C GLY A 566 -18.21 16.56 17.87
N GLY A 567 -18.13 16.34 16.56
CA GLY A 567 -18.57 15.09 15.92
C GLY A 567 -17.70 13.90 16.31
N GLU A 568 -18.32 12.78 16.67
CA GLU A 568 -17.66 11.53 17.06
C GLU A 568 -17.63 10.56 15.88
N LEU A 569 -16.45 10.01 15.56
CA LEU A 569 -16.26 9.08 14.45
C LEU A 569 -15.75 7.73 14.94
N GLU A 570 -16.45 6.67 14.58
CA GLU A 570 -15.99 5.29 14.73
C GLU A 570 -15.81 4.66 13.36
N ALA A 571 -14.60 4.20 13.06
CA ALA A 571 -14.27 3.54 11.79
C ALA A 571 -13.72 2.15 12.07
N LEU A 572 -14.43 1.10 11.63
CA LEU A 572 -14.11 -0.29 11.90
C LEU A 572 -14.00 -1.14 10.63
N GLY A 573 -12.85 -1.77 10.39
CA GLY A 573 -12.74 -2.78 9.32
C GLY A 573 -12.84 -2.24 7.89
N ASN A 574 -12.61 -0.94 7.67
CA ASN A 574 -12.77 -0.30 6.36
C ASN A 574 -11.51 -0.38 5.50
N LYS A 575 -11.67 -0.32 4.18
CA LYS A 575 -10.59 -0.07 3.22
C LYS A 575 -10.69 1.37 2.71
N ILE A 576 -9.71 2.20 3.03
CA ILE A 576 -9.74 3.64 2.72
C ILE A 576 -8.51 4.01 1.89
N PHE A 577 -8.70 4.32 0.61
CA PHE A 577 -7.55 4.46 -0.28
C PHE A 577 -7.74 5.42 -1.46
N ASN A 578 -6.63 5.93 -1.99
CA ASN A 578 -6.61 6.77 -3.19
C ASN A 578 -7.55 7.98 -3.11
N ASN A 579 -7.69 8.59 -1.93
CA ASN A 579 -8.45 9.83 -1.76
C ASN A 579 -7.54 11.05 -2.04
N GLY A 580 -8.13 12.13 -2.55
CA GLY A 580 -7.43 13.35 -2.97
C GLY A 580 -6.81 14.17 -1.82
N SER A 581 -7.19 13.87 -0.58
CA SER A 581 -6.59 14.44 0.64
C SER A 581 -6.12 13.32 1.59
N HIS A 582 -6.58 13.33 2.85
CA HIS A 582 -6.24 12.31 3.84
C HIS A 582 -7.12 11.06 3.70
N GLY A 583 -6.67 9.91 4.22
CA GLY A 583 -7.57 8.76 4.37
C GLY A 583 -8.68 9.08 5.38
N ILE A 584 -8.28 9.40 6.61
CA ILE A 584 -9.15 9.85 7.69
C ILE A 584 -8.63 11.17 8.25
N ALA A 585 -9.50 12.17 8.35
CA ALA A 585 -9.17 13.47 8.92
C ALA A 585 -10.00 13.76 10.17
N ILE A 586 -9.33 13.86 11.31
CA ILE A 586 -9.90 14.30 12.58
C ILE A 586 -9.49 15.77 12.74
N TRP A 587 -10.41 16.69 12.45
CA TRP A 587 -10.16 18.12 12.43
C TRP A 587 -10.28 18.77 13.82
N LYS A 588 -10.09 20.09 13.84
CA LYS A 588 -10.17 20.92 15.04
C LYS A 588 -11.49 20.68 15.79
N LEU A 589 -11.37 20.57 17.12
CA LEU A 589 -12.48 20.38 18.05
C LEU A 589 -13.31 19.11 17.79
N ALA A 590 -12.82 18.12 17.02
CA ALA A 590 -13.53 16.85 16.85
C ALA A 590 -13.81 16.16 18.19
N GLY A 591 -14.91 15.41 18.24
CA GLY A 591 -15.28 14.60 19.40
C GLY A 591 -14.38 13.38 19.59
N LYS A 592 -14.82 12.45 20.42
CA LYS A 592 -14.16 11.15 20.59
C LYS A 592 -14.11 10.41 19.25
N CYS A 593 -12.93 9.88 18.89
CA CYS A 593 -12.76 9.10 17.67
C CYS A 593 -12.09 7.75 17.96
N ASP A 594 -12.63 6.65 17.41
CA ASP A 594 -12.06 5.30 17.52
C ASP A 594 -11.90 4.68 16.11
N ILE A 595 -10.65 4.49 15.70
CA ILE A 595 -10.27 4.02 14.37
C ILE A 595 -9.58 2.67 14.56
N ASN A 596 -10.31 1.59 14.26
CA ASN A 596 -9.87 0.22 14.54
C ASN A 596 -9.93 -0.71 13.32
N ASP A 597 -8.91 -1.57 13.16
CA ASP A 597 -8.86 -2.63 12.15
C ASP A 597 -9.03 -2.15 10.68
N ASN A 598 -8.66 -0.90 10.36
CA ASN A 598 -8.79 -0.35 9.01
C ASN A 598 -7.51 -0.54 8.17
N LYS A 599 -7.67 -0.63 6.84
CA LYS A 599 -6.58 -0.56 5.86
C LYS A 599 -6.60 0.79 5.16
N ILE A 600 -5.58 1.62 5.38
CA ILE A 600 -5.53 3.01 4.92
C ILE A 600 -4.28 3.23 4.07
N PHE A 601 -4.45 3.45 2.77
CA PHE A 601 -3.30 3.46 1.86
C PHE A 601 -3.44 4.34 0.64
N GLU A 602 -2.31 4.76 0.07
CA GLU A 602 -2.26 5.51 -1.20
C GLU A 602 -3.06 6.81 -1.23
N ASN A 603 -3.33 7.40 -0.07
CA ASN A 603 -3.97 8.71 -0.03
C ASN A 603 -2.97 9.79 -0.42
N ALA A 604 -3.47 10.86 -1.04
CA ALA A 604 -2.65 11.96 -1.54
C ALA A 604 -1.94 12.74 -0.43
N LYS A 605 -2.48 12.71 0.79
CA LYS A 605 -1.87 13.24 2.02
C LYS A 605 -1.70 12.12 3.05
N GLU A 606 -1.73 12.44 4.34
CA GLU A 606 -1.56 11.48 5.42
C GLU A 606 -2.62 10.37 5.39
N GLY A 607 -2.25 9.18 5.85
CA GLY A 607 -3.22 8.13 6.09
C GLY A 607 -4.25 8.58 7.13
N ILE A 608 -3.78 8.99 8.31
CA ILE A 608 -4.60 9.56 9.37
C ILE A 608 -4.02 10.90 9.81
N PHE A 609 -4.85 11.95 9.75
CA PHE A 609 -4.53 13.26 10.30
C PHE A 609 -5.35 13.52 11.57
N VAL A 610 -4.68 13.98 12.63
CA VAL A 610 -5.30 14.39 13.89
C VAL A 610 -4.90 15.84 14.20
N GLY A 611 -5.83 16.76 13.96
CA GLY A 611 -5.75 18.15 14.35
C GLY A 611 -6.20 18.38 15.80
N ALA A 612 -6.15 19.64 16.24
CA ALA A 612 -6.35 20.01 17.64
C ALA A 612 -7.69 19.55 18.24
N THR A 613 -7.63 18.49 19.04
CA THR A 613 -8.75 17.98 19.85
C THR A 613 -8.34 17.70 21.30
N LYS A 614 -9.25 18.02 22.23
CA LYS A 614 -9.12 17.71 23.66
C LYS A 614 -9.70 16.35 24.03
N GLU A 615 -10.45 15.75 23.11
CA GLU A 615 -11.12 14.48 23.31
C GLU A 615 -10.19 13.31 23.04
N LYS A 616 -10.60 12.13 23.53
CA LYS A 616 -9.84 10.90 23.33
C LYS A 616 -9.89 10.44 21.88
N VAL A 617 -8.73 10.34 21.24
CA VAL A 617 -8.56 9.75 19.91
C VAL A 617 -7.80 8.44 20.04
N THR A 618 -8.34 7.38 19.45
CA THR A 618 -7.76 6.06 19.54
C THR A 618 -7.58 5.43 18.16
N LEU A 619 -6.36 4.99 17.86
CA LEU A 619 -5.97 4.37 16.59
C LEU A 619 -5.40 2.98 16.88
N ARG A 620 -6.13 1.90 16.55
CA ARG A 620 -5.71 0.52 16.85
C ARG A 620 -5.75 -0.43 15.67
N ASN A 621 -4.79 -1.35 15.61
CA ASN A 621 -4.78 -2.46 14.66
C ASN A 621 -4.94 -2.05 13.18
N ASN A 622 -4.59 -0.81 12.82
CA ASN A 622 -4.73 -0.34 11.45
C ASN A 622 -3.47 -0.67 10.63
N GLY A 623 -3.66 -1.01 9.36
CA GLY A 623 -2.59 -1.09 8.36
C GLY A 623 -2.51 0.21 7.57
N ILE A 624 -1.46 1.01 7.78
CA ILE A 624 -1.33 2.36 7.22
C ILE A 624 -0.07 2.45 6.35
N HIS A 625 -0.23 2.51 5.03
CA HIS A 625 0.93 2.38 4.14
C HIS A 625 0.82 3.12 2.82
N HIS A 626 1.96 3.42 2.20
CA HIS A 626 2.03 4.02 0.86
C HIS A 626 1.28 5.36 0.72
N ASN A 627 1.01 6.06 1.82
CA ASN A 627 0.46 7.42 1.78
C ASN A 627 1.58 8.39 1.39
N ARG A 628 1.26 9.45 0.63
CA ARG A 628 2.32 10.27 0.00
C ARG A 628 3.26 10.96 1.01
N PRO A 629 2.78 11.53 2.13
CA PRO A 629 3.64 12.09 3.16
C PRO A 629 3.75 11.13 4.35
N PHE A 630 2.98 11.35 5.43
CA PHE A 630 3.09 10.61 6.68
C PHE A 630 2.05 9.48 6.77
N GLY A 631 2.34 8.45 7.57
CA GLY A 631 1.32 7.48 7.94
C GLY A 631 0.28 8.11 8.85
N ILE A 632 0.73 8.57 10.03
CA ILE A 632 -0.08 9.29 11.01
C ILE A 632 0.56 10.65 11.30
N SER A 633 -0.24 11.71 11.31
CA SER A 633 0.21 13.06 11.71
C SER A 633 -0.67 13.61 12.83
N LEU A 634 -0.02 14.06 13.90
CA LEU A 634 -0.62 14.70 15.07
C LEU A 634 -0.19 16.17 15.10
N ASP A 635 -1.17 17.07 15.07
CA ASP A 635 -0.94 18.50 14.92
C ASP A 635 -1.75 19.33 15.93
N HIS A 636 -1.05 20.17 16.71
CA HIS A 636 -1.53 21.16 17.68
C HIS A 636 -2.44 20.64 18.83
N ASP A 637 -2.21 21.08 20.08
CA ASP A 637 -3.09 20.94 21.26
C ASP A 637 -3.83 19.59 21.48
N ASN A 638 -3.17 18.47 21.13
CA ASN A 638 -3.73 17.14 21.29
C ASN A 638 -3.44 16.60 22.70
N SER A 639 -4.47 16.39 23.52
CA SER A 639 -4.27 16.00 24.93
C SER A 639 -4.31 14.48 25.18
N GLN A 640 -4.99 13.69 24.32
CA GLN A 640 -5.25 12.26 24.59
C GLN A 640 -5.29 11.38 23.33
N VAL A 641 -4.14 11.15 22.69
CA VAL A 641 -4.04 10.22 21.54
C VAL A 641 -3.41 8.89 21.95
N LEU A 642 -4.10 7.78 21.70
CA LEU A 642 -3.56 6.42 21.83
C LEU A 642 -3.35 5.82 20.44
N ILE A 643 -2.11 5.46 20.12
CA ILE A 643 -1.74 4.76 18.89
C ILE A 643 -1.21 3.39 19.29
N SER A 644 -1.97 2.32 19.06
CA SER A 644 -1.58 0.98 19.52
C SER A 644 -1.70 -0.12 18.50
N ASN A 645 -0.69 -1.00 18.40
CA ASN A 645 -0.73 -2.20 17.56
C ASN A 645 -0.99 -1.96 16.07
N ASN A 646 -0.62 -0.78 15.54
CA ASN A 646 -0.76 -0.47 14.11
C ASN A 646 0.47 -0.95 13.33
N GLU A 647 0.28 -1.29 12.06
CA GLU A 647 1.33 -1.60 11.09
C GLU A 647 1.48 -0.42 10.13
N ILE A 648 2.57 0.35 10.25
CA ILE A 648 2.78 1.62 9.53
C ILE A 648 4.05 1.54 8.68
N PHE A 649 3.90 1.44 7.36
CA PHE A 649 5.06 1.16 6.50
C PHE A 649 5.02 1.83 5.13
N GLU A 650 6.21 2.02 4.55
CA GLU A 650 6.39 2.56 3.18
C GLU A 650 5.62 3.87 2.91
N ASN A 651 5.46 4.73 3.93
CA ASN A 651 4.92 6.07 3.72
C ASN A 651 6.03 7.01 3.22
N GLY A 652 5.68 8.01 2.41
CA GLY A 652 6.66 8.80 1.64
C GLY A 652 7.54 9.76 2.45
N PHE A 653 7.27 9.94 3.74
CA PHE A 653 8.12 10.62 4.72
C PHE A 653 8.26 9.78 6.01
N TRP A 654 7.74 10.25 7.15
CA TRP A 654 7.84 9.55 8.42
C TRP A 654 6.62 8.68 8.67
N GLY A 655 6.79 7.59 9.43
CA GLY A 655 5.65 6.76 9.83
C GLY A 655 4.68 7.53 10.70
N ILE A 656 5.19 8.15 11.77
CA ILE A 656 4.42 9.00 12.68
C ILE A 656 5.09 10.36 12.81
N LEU A 657 4.30 11.42 12.63
CA LEU A 657 4.67 12.81 12.91
C LEU A 657 3.87 13.28 14.13
N ALA A 658 4.55 13.78 15.16
CA ALA A 658 3.94 14.50 16.27
C ALA A 658 4.55 15.90 16.38
N LYS A 659 3.74 16.96 16.32
CA LYS A 659 4.23 18.34 16.45
C LYS A 659 3.26 19.21 17.25
N GLY A 660 3.72 20.39 17.65
CA GLY A 660 2.95 21.30 18.50
C GLY A 660 2.76 20.74 19.91
N ARG A 661 1.72 21.16 20.64
CA ARG A 661 1.44 20.74 22.02
C ARG A 661 0.77 19.35 22.08
N THR A 662 1.48 18.31 21.63
CA THR A 662 0.92 16.96 21.46
C THR A 662 1.30 16.01 22.60
N SER A 663 0.28 15.39 23.21
CA SER A 663 0.40 14.29 24.17
C SER A 663 -0.15 13.00 23.58
N ALA A 664 0.71 11.99 23.46
CA ALA A 664 0.36 10.73 22.81
C ALA A 664 1.04 9.53 23.48
N HIS A 665 0.33 8.41 23.56
CA HIS A 665 0.88 7.11 23.94
C HIS A 665 0.93 6.22 22.69
N ILE A 666 2.14 5.91 22.25
CA ILE A 666 2.42 5.13 21.04
C ILE A 666 2.98 3.79 21.52
N VAL A 667 2.16 2.74 21.45
CA VAL A 667 2.46 1.45 22.09
C VAL A 667 2.30 0.24 21.16
N GLY A 668 3.31 -0.65 21.12
CA GLY A 668 3.19 -1.93 20.40
C GLY A 668 3.03 -1.81 18.87
N ASN A 669 3.37 -0.67 18.27
CA ASN A 669 3.25 -0.48 16.81
C ASN A 669 4.46 -1.07 16.08
N LYS A 670 4.23 -1.51 14.83
CA LYS A 670 5.28 -1.95 13.91
C LYS A 670 5.46 -0.89 12.83
N LEU A 671 6.64 -0.27 12.77
CA LEU A 671 7.00 0.72 11.77
C LEU A 671 8.12 0.14 10.90
N ALA A 672 7.95 0.18 9.58
CA ALA A 672 8.97 -0.34 8.65
C ALA A 672 9.08 0.48 7.37
N GLY A 673 10.28 0.64 6.81
CA GLY A 673 10.43 1.10 5.42
C GLY A 673 10.02 2.54 5.09
N ASN A 674 9.51 3.34 6.04
CA ASN A 674 9.16 4.74 5.80
C ASN A 674 10.38 5.55 5.30
N LYS A 675 10.17 6.42 4.31
CA LYS A 675 11.24 7.02 3.50
C LYS A 675 12.10 8.07 4.22
N CYS A 676 11.66 8.65 5.35
CA CYS A 676 12.49 9.56 6.16
C CYS A 676 12.95 8.96 7.49
N GLY A 677 12.10 8.18 8.13
CA GLY A 677 12.35 7.69 9.47
C GLY A 677 11.09 7.08 10.09
N GLY A 678 11.24 6.51 11.28
CA GLY A 678 10.14 5.90 12.02
C GLY A 678 9.19 6.96 12.58
N ILE A 679 9.65 7.66 13.62
CA ILE A 679 8.86 8.61 14.40
C ILE A 679 9.59 9.95 14.45
N PHE A 680 8.91 11.03 14.06
CA PHE A 680 9.42 12.40 14.20
C PHE A 680 8.57 13.17 15.20
N ILE A 681 9.25 13.77 16.18
CA ILE A 681 8.65 14.66 17.16
C ILE A 681 9.20 16.06 16.88
N GLY A 682 8.37 16.94 16.31
CA GLY A 682 8.71 18.34 16.12
C GLY A 682 8.84 19.09 17.45
N VAL A 683 8.90 20.42 17.40
CA VAL A 683 8.83 21.25 18.62
C VAL A 683 7.56 20.91 19.39
N ASN A 684 7.73 20.24 20.53
CA ASN A 684 6.65 19.83 21.40
C ASN A 684 6.73 20.64 22.70
N TYR A 685 5.85 21.64 22.81
CA TYR A 685 5.77 22.59 23.92
C TYR A 685 5.53 21.87 25.26
N SER A 686 4.31 21.87 25.79
CA SER A 686 3.98 21.18 27.05
C SER A 686 3.48 19.73 26.88
N GLY A 687 3.43 19.20 25.67
CA GLY A 687 2.93 17.85 25.40
C GLY A 687 3.89 16.73 25.84
N ARG A 688 3.34 15.53 26.09
CA ARG A 688 4.10 14.36 26.55
C ARG A 688 3.89 13.17 25.62
N VAL A 689 4.95 12.75 24.93
CA VAL A 689 4.93 11.56 24.07
C VAL A 689 5.59 10.39 24.80
N ILE A 690 4.86 9.27 24.90
CA ILE A 690 5.35 8.01 25.47
C ILE A 690 5.43 6.99 24.35
N LEU A 691 6.62 6.43 24.13
CA LEU A 691 6.89 5.37 23.17
C LEU A 691 7.17 4.08 23.94
N GLU A 692 6.32 3.08 23.77
CA GLU A 692 6.38 1.83 24.53
C GLU A 692 6.30 0.59 23.60
N THR A 693 7.19 -0.37 23.77
CA THR A 693 7.15 -1.68 23.07
C THR A 693 6.99 -1.62 21.54
N ASN A 694 7.38 -0.52 20.88
CA ASN A 694 7.28 -0.40 19.42
C ASN A 694 8.44 -1.14 18.75
N THR A 695 8.19 -1.72 17.57
CA THR A 695 9.21 -2.32 16.72
C THR A 695 9.39 -1.44 15.48
N VAL A 696 10.58 -0.88 15.30
CA VAL A 696 10.87 0.08 14.23
C VAL A 696 12.05 -0.47 13.42
N ARG A 697 11.97 -0.55 12.09
CA ARG A 697 13.04 -1.17 11.29
C ARG A 697 13.16 -0.67 9.86
N ASP A 698 14.35 -0.80 9.30
CA ASP A 698 14.63 -0.63 7.87
C ASP A 698 14.13 0.71 7.29
N HIS A 699 14.24 1.78 8.06
CA HIS A 699 13.96 3.14 7.60
C HIS A 699 15.18 3.77 6.93
N SER A 700 14.94 4.67 5.99
CA SER A 700 15.98 5.47 5.33
C SER A 700 16.69 6.47 6.26
N GLY A 701 16.11 6.75 7.43
CA GLY A 701 16.68 7.62 8.46
C GLY A 701 16.36 7.08 9.86
N PRO A 702 16.47 7.90 10.92
CA PRO A 702 16.46 7.39 12.28
C PRO A 702 15.10 6.79 12.65
N TRP A 703 15.13 5.84 13.58
CA TRP A 703 13.89 5.26 14.14
C TRP A 703 13.08 6.32 14.90
N LEU A 704 13.77 7.27 15.54
CA LEU A 704 13.21 8.38 16.31
C LEU A 704 14.08 9.64 16.15
N GLU A 705 13.44 10.76 15.84
CA GLU A 705 14.06 12.09 15.88
C GLU A 705 13.15 13.03 16.69
N TYR A 706 13.73 13.88 17.54
CA TYR A 706 12.98 14.92 18.24
C TYR A 706 13.73 16.25 18.27
N GLN A 707 13.01 17.36 18.05
CA GLN A 707 13.62 18.69 18.04
C GLN A 707 13.84 19.23 19.46
N PHE A 708 15.10 19.54 19.78
CA PHE A 708 15.49 20.24 21.01
C PHE A 708 15.64 21.74 20.71
N ALA A 709 14.90 22.58 21.43
CA ALA A 709 15.01 24.03 21.35
C ALA A 709 15.57 24.56 22.68
N THR A 710 16.86 24.88 22.71
CA THR A 710 17.47 25.77 23.71
C THR A 710 17.52 27.16 23.14
N ILE A 711 16.53 27.99 23.46
CA ILE A 711 16.67 29.44 23.29
C ILE A 711 17.33 29.93 24.58
N GLY A 712 18.60 30.33 24.46
CA GLY A 712 19.26 31.15 25.48
C GLY A 712 18.50 32.45 25.66
N ASP A 713 18.53 32.97 26.87
CA ASP A 713 17.70 34.05 27.41
C ASP A 713 17.19 35.12 26.41
N SER A 714 15.88 35.38 26.51
CA SER A 714 15.01 36.31 25.78
C SER A 714 14.63 35.96 24.32
N LEU A 715 13.32 35.75 24.11
CA LEU A 715 12.71 35.78 22.77
C LEU A 715 12.97 37.17 22.16
N PRO A 716 13.40 37.27 20.89
CA PRO A 716 13.26 38.53 20.17
C PRO A 716 11.78 38.91 20.13
N ASP A 717 11.47 40.21 20.06
CA ASP A 717 10.11 40.77 20.06
C ASP A 717 9.11 39.88 19.29
N VAL A 718 7.90 39.70 19.83
CA VAL A 718 6.82 38.83 19.27
C VAL A 718 6.63 39.04 17.75
N LYS A 719 6.87 40.26 17.25
CA LYS A 719 6.82 40.61 15.83
C LYS A 719 7.87 39.89 14.95
N VAL A 720 9.03 39.53 15.51
CA VAL A 720 10.11 38.80 14.83
C VAL A 720 9.83 37.30 14.79
N ALA A 721 9.16 36.76 15.83
CA ALA A 721 8.71 35.36 15.85
C ALA A 721 7.62 35.08 14.80
N ASP A 722 6.69 36.03 14.61
CA ASP A 722 5.68 35.99 13.53
C ASP A 722 6.33 36.07 12.14
N ALA A 723 7.36 36.91 11.95
CA ALA A 723 8.09 37.04 10.69
C ALA A 723 8.92 35.78 10.31
N LEU A 724 9.30 34.96 11.30
CA LEU A 724 10.03 33.70 11.12
C LEU A 724 9.11 32.46 11.08
N GLY A 725 7.78 32.65 11.14
CA GLY A 725 6.80 31.57 11.05
C GLY A 725 6.68 30.69 12.30
N PHE A 726 7.18 31.15 13.45
CA PHE A 726 7.06 30.44 14.72
C PHE A 726 5.89 30.99 15.53
N MET A 727 4.67 30.53 15.26
CA MET A 727 3.53 30.85 16.11
C MET A 727 3.59 30.00 17.40
N LEU A 728 3.70 30.67 18.55
CA LEU A 728 3.48 30.04 19.85
C LEU A 728 1.98 29.74 20.02
N PRO A 729 1.58 28.52 20.42
CA PRO A 729 0.19 28.21 20.74
C PRO A 729 -0.37 29.15 21.81
N GLU A 730 -1.68 29.40 21.78
CA GLU A 730 -2.35 30.26 22.77
C GLU A 730 -2.01 29.81 24.21
N GLY A 731 -1.41 30.73 24.98
CA GLY A 731 -1.03 30.52 26.38
C GLY A 731 0.38 29.99 26.62
N GLU A 732 1.15 29.63 25.58
CA GLU A 732 2.56 29.28 25.72
C GLU A 732 3.44 30.55 25.59
N MET A 733 4.19 30.87 26.64
CA MET A 733 5.06 32.06 26.69
C MET A 733 6.52 31.76 26.32
N ARG A 734 6.88 30.47 26.17
CA ARG A 734 8.25 29.99 25.93
C ARG A 734 8.21 28.68 25.16
N PHE A 735 9.30 28.38 24.46
CA PHE A 735 9.53 27.07 23.87
C PHE A 735 9.95 26.08 24.96
N TYR A 736 9.23 24.96 25.04
CA TYR A 736 9.64 23.80 25.81
C TYR A 736 9.94 22.68 24.82
N SER A 737 10.95 21.85 25.13
CA SER A 737 11.19 20.61 24.39
C SER A 737 11.47 19.50 25.40
N LYS A 738 10.42 18.78 25.81
CA LYS A 738 10.58 17.59 26.66
C LYS A 738 10.91 16.39 25.78
N PRO A 739 11.98 15.63 26.09
CA PRO A 739 12.27 14.41 25.35
C PRO A 739 11.12 13.39 25.52
N PRO A 740 10.87 12.54 24.52
CA PRO A 740 9.90 11.46 24.65
C PRO A 740 10.33 10.46 25.72
N ILE A 741 9.36 9.79 26.32
CA ILE A 741 9.62 8.72 27.29
C ILE A 741 9.68 7.41 26.54
N LEU A 742 10.81 6.71 26.67
CA LEU A 742 11.07 5.46 25.97
C LEU A 742 10.94 4.29 26.95
N LYS A 743 10.22 3.24 26.55
CA LYS A 743 10.08 1.97 27.28
C LYS A 743 10.12 0.79 26.33
N GLU A 744 11.12 -0.09 26.46
CA GLU A 744 11.15 -1.40 25.79
C GLU A 744 10.97 -1.37 24.24
N ASN A 745 11.32 -0.27 23.57
CA ASN A 745 11.24 -0.19 22.11
C ASN A 745 12.41 -0.96 21.47
N LYS A 746 12.13 -1.63 20.35
CA LYS A 746 13.13 -2.34 19.55
C LYS A 746 13.34 -1.62 18.23
N HIS A 747 14.59 -1.30 17.90
CA HIS A 747 14.96 -0.76 16.60
C HIS A 747 16.02 -1.62 15.92
N PHE A 748 15.91 -1.79 14.62
CA PHE A 748 16.83 -2.61 13.82
C PHE A 748 17.20 -1.87 12.55
N ASN A 749 18.49 -1.83 12.19
CA ASN A 749 18.97 -1.24 10.94
C ASN A 749 18.52 0.23 10.70
N ASN A 750 18.31 0.99 11.77
CA ASN A 750 17.88 2.40 11.72
C ASN A 750 18.94 3.37 12.27
N GLU A 751 20.13 2.86 12.59
CA GLU A 751 21.27 3.64 13.11
C GLU A 751 22.19 4.13 11.98
N GLU A 752 22.06 3.53 10.81
CA GLU A 752 22.79 3.89 9.61
C GLU A 752 21.96 4.90 8.81
N GLY A 753 22.40 6.15 8.75
CA GLY A 753 21.95 7.03 7.67
C GLY A 753 22.26 6.33 6.34
N LEU A 754 21.43 6.49 5.32
CA LEU A 754 21.72 5.96 3.99
C LEU A 754 23.12 6.38 3.57
N TYR A 755 24.07 5.44 3.69
CA TYR A 755 25.41 5.64 3.18
C TYR A 755 25.25 5.84 1.70
N HIS A 756 25.92 6.88 1.19
CA HIS A 756 25.94 7.05 -0.24
C HIS A 756 26.48 5.75 -0.87
N PRO A 757 25.88 5.17 -1.93
CA PRO A 757 26.40 3.94 -2.53
C PRO A 757 27.92 3.97 -2.78
N ARG A 758 28.52 5.14 -3.04
CA ARG A 758 29.99 5.30 -3.12
C ARG A 758 30.75 4.97 -1.83
N GLU A 759 30.20 5.23 -0.64
CA GLU A 759 30.79 4.85 0.66
C GLU A 759 30.71 3.32 0.86
N LEU A 760 29.64 2.69 0.40
CA LEU A 760 29.49 1.22 0.35
C LEU A 760 30.33 0.57 -0.77
N VAL A 761 30.58 1.28 -1.87
CA VAL A 761 31.42 0.88 -3.02
C VAL A 761 32.90 1.11 -2.77
N GLU A 762 33.28 2.09 -1.96
CA GLU A 762 34.65 2.18 -1.44
C GLU A 762 34.98 1.00 -0.52
N ARG A 763 33.96 0.45 0.17
CA ARG A 763 34.06 -0.81 0.93
C ARG A 763 33.99 -2.08 0.07
N LEU A 764 33.68 -2.00 -1.23
CA LEU A 764 33.66 -3.17 -2.14
C LEU A 764 35.06 -3.65 -2.55
N ASN A 765 36.07 -2.79 -2.43
CA ASN A 765 37.33 -2.98 -3.13
C ASN A 765 38.33 -3.77 -2.29
N ASN A 766 38.28 -5.09 -2.45
CA ASN A 766 39.25 -6.05 -1.90
C ASN A 766 40.31 -6.50 -2.92
N GLY A 767 40.27 -6.02 -4.18
CA GLY A 767 41.24 -6.42 -5.21
C GLY A 767 40.93 -5.92 -6.62
N CYS A 768 41.59 -6.51 -7.61
CA CYS A 768 41.39 -6.34 -9.07
C CYS A 768 40.14 -7.08 -9.55
N THR A 769 39.25 -6.41 -10.28
CA THR A 769 37.99 -7.00 -10.78
C THR A 769 38.21 -8.15 -11.76
N TYR A 770 39.18 -8.08 -12.67
CA TYR A 770 39.32 -9.11 -13.72
C TYR A 770 40.40 -10.14 -13.46
N CYS A 771 41.39 -9.77 -12.65
CA CYS A 771 42.56 -10.59 -12.40
C CYS A 771 42.59 -11.16 -10.98
N HIS A 772 41.55 -10.88 -10.18
CA HIS A 772 41.31 -11.43 -8.84
C HIS A 772 42.45 -11.21 -7.83
N ARG A 773 43.43 -10.37 -8.19
CA ARG A 773 44.55 -10.02 -7.33
C ARG A 773 44.02 -9.27 -6.10
N GLN A 774 44.21 -9.84 -4.93
CA GLN A 774 43.84 -9.23 -3.65
C GLN A 774 44.62 -7.93 -3.39
N ARG A 775 44.07 -7.10 -2.52
CA ARG A 775 44.58 -5.77 -2.20
C ARG A 775 45.83 -5.83 -1.31
N ASP A 776 47.00 -5.69 -1.93
CA ASP A 776 48.25 -5.41 -1.21
C ASP A 776 48.25 -3.96 -0.68
N LYS A 777 48.73 -3.74 0.56
CA LYS A 777 48.82 -2.40 1.19
C LYS A 777 49.69 -1.40 0.42
N THR A 778 50.47 -1.85 -0.56
CA THR A 778 51.44 -1.06 -1.32
C THR A 778 50.99 -0.68 -2.74
N VAL A 779 49.94 -1.30 -3.29
CA VAL A 779 49.52 -1.10 -4.69
C VAL A 779 48.18 -0.36 -4.77
N GLN A 780 48.17 0.82 -5.38
CA GLN A 780 46.95 1.58 -5.65
C GLN A 780 46.28 1.08 -6.94
N PHE A 781 45.09 0.49 -6.82
CA PHE A 781 44.32 0.00 -7.98
C PHE A 781 43.76 1.17 -8.80
N LEU A 782 43.80 1.05 -10.12
CA LEU A 782 43.18 2.00 -11.05
C LEU A 782 41.69 1.73 -11.14
N LYS A 783 40.87 2.76 -10.96
CA LYS A 783 39.40 2.67 -11.08
C LYS A 783 38.94 3.05 -12.49
N CYS A 784 37.88 2.41 -12.98
CA CYS A 784 37.18 2.93 -14.15
C CYS A 784 36.42 4.20 -13.78
N THR A 785 36.57 5.28 -14.56
CA THR A 785 35.84 6.54 -14.37
C THR A 785 34.42 6.52 -14.93
N GLY A 786 34.06 5.53 -15.76
CA GLY A 786 32.72 5.40 -16.36
C GLY A 786 31.74 4.69 -15.44
N CYS A 787 31.98 3.42 -15.10
CA CYS A 787 31.06 2.62 -14.28
C CYS A 787 31.34 2.68 -12.77
N LEU A 788 32.53 3.16 -12.36
CA LEU A 788 33.02 3.23 -10.97
C LEU A 788 33.03 1.91 -10.16
N ILE A 789 32.59 0.80 -10.74
CA ILE A 789 32.54 -0.53 -10.11
C ILE A 789 33.82 -1.33 -10.41
N ALA A 790 34.36 -1.24 -11.62
CA ALA A 790 35.55 -1.99 -12.03
C ALA A 790 36.88 -1.38 -11.55
N SER A 791 37.78 -2.22 -11.03
CA SER A 791 39.14 -1.92 -10.59
C SER A 791 40.18 -2.76 -11.32
N TYR A 792 41.38 -2.20 -11.52
CA TYR A 792 42.50 -2.83 -12.23
C TYR A 792 43.78 -2.73 -11.42
N CYS A 793 44.56 -3.82 -11.34
CA CYS A 793 45.82 -3.83 -10.60
C CYS A 793 46.94 -3.02 -11.29
N SER A 794 46.82 -2.78 -12.60
CA SER A 794 47.81 -2.06 -13.39
C SER A 794 47.20 -1.42 -14.66
N LYS A 795 47.92 -0.48 -15.29
CA LYS A 795 47.51 0.12 -16.58
C LYS A 795 47.43 -0.93 -17.69
N GLU A 796 48.23 -1.98 -17.59
CA GLU A 796 48.29 -3.11 -18.53
C GLU A 796 47.09 -4.05 -18.35
N CYS A 797 46.75 -4.41 -17.11
CA CYS A 797 45.51 -5.11 -16.78
C CYS A 797 44.28 -4.35 -17.32
N ARG A 798 44.26 -3.03 -17.15
CA ARG A 798 43.20 -2.20 -17.73
C ARG A 798 43.15 -2.31 -19.24
N ARG A 799 44.28 -2.29 -19.96
CA ARG A 799 44.28 -2.42 -21.43
C ARG A 799 43.77 -3.79 -21.88
N ASN A 800 44.18 -4.86 -21.23
CA ASN A 800 43.83 -6.23 -21.62
C ASN A 800 42.35 -6.54 -21.42
N HIS A 801 41.72 -6.02 -20.36
CA HIS A 801 40.32 -6.30 -20.04
C HIS A 801 39.34 -5.21 -20.50
N ARG A 802 39.83 -4.08 -21.04
CA ARG A 802 39.00 -2.95 -21.50
C ARG A 802 37.96 -3.29 -22.57
N PRO A 803 38.27 -4.09 -23.61
CA PRO A 803 37.27 -4.43 -24.63
C PRO A 803 36.07 -5.20 -24.06
N LYS A 804 36.30 -6.10 -23.09
CA LYS A 804 35.23 -6.83 -22.38
C LYS A 804 34.41 -5.90 -21.46
N HIS A 805 35.07 -4.93 -20.84
CA HIS A 805 34.47 -3.99 -19.90
C HIS A 805 33.65 -2.87 -20.57
N GLU A 806 34.04 -2.40 -21.76
CA GLU A 806 33.45 -1.20 -22.38
C GLU A 806 31.95 -1.33 -22.65
N THR A 807 31.47 -2.48 -23.12
CA THR A 807 30.04 -2.73 -23.37
C THR A 807 29.22 -2.63 -22.09
N LEU A 808 29.65 -3.32 -21.02
CA LEU A 808 28.97 -3.27 -19.72
C LEU A 808 29.06 -1.89 -19.07
N CYS A 809 30.20 -1.22 -19.23
CA CYS A 809 30.41 0.15 -18.74
C CYS A 809 29.47 1.14 -19.41
N PHE A 810 29.25 1.00 -20.72
CA PHE A 810 28.34 1.86 -21.47
C PHE A 810 26.89 1.60 -21.04
N ALA A 811 26.46 0.34 -20.96
CA ALA A 811 25.11 -0.05 -20.55
C ALA A 811 24.75 0.44 -19.14
N LEU A 812 25.70 0.39 -18.19
CA LEU A 812 25.51 0.92 -16.84
C LEU A 812 25.50 2.45 -16.82
N LYS A 813 26.36 3.12 -17.60
CA LYS A 813 26.46 4.59 -17.61
C LYS A 813 25.20 5.27 -18.19
N THR A 814 24.64 4.74 -19.28
CA THR A 814 23.45 5.32 -19.93
C THR A 814 22.17 5.09 -19.14
N ARG A 815 22.07 3.97 -18.42
CA ARG A 815 20.87 3.60 -17.64
C ARG A 815 20.55 4.58 -16.52
N TYR A 816 21.56 5.20 -15.93
CA TYR A 816 21.42 6.08 -14.76
C TYR A 816 21.78 7.54 -15.06
N ALA A 817 21.71 7.98 -16.32
CA ALA A 817 21.83 9.39 -16.67
C ALA A 817 20.45 9.95 -17.07
N VAL A 818 20.17 11.21 -16.69
CA VAL A 818 18.93 11.90 -17.04
C VAL A 818 19.24 13.29 -17.53
N ASP A 819 18.80 13.60 -18.74
CA ASP A 819 18.82 14.95 -19.28
C ASP A 819 17.63 15.74 -18.73
N VAL A 820 17.89 16.93 -18.22
CA VAL A 820 16.86 17.83 -17.70
C VAL A 820 16.89 19.20 -18.37
N ASP A 821 15.70 19.74 -18.55
CA ASP A 821 15.49 21.10 -19.01
C ASP A 821 15.51 22.07 -17.81
N ARG A 822 16.24 23.17 -17.96
CA ARG A 822 16.40 24.18 -16.91
C ARG A 822 15.25 25.18 -16.95
N ILE A 823 14.51 25.30 -15.87
CA ILE A 823 13.40 26.25 -15.71
C ILE A 823 13.92 27.46 -14.91
N PRO A 824 14.00 28.68 -15.49
CA PRO A 824 14.48 29.85 -14.76
C PRO A 824 13.61 30.19 -13.54
N LEU A 825 14.25 30.54 -12.43
CA LEU A 825 13.57 31.10 -11.26
C LEU A 825 13.01 32.50 -11.63
N THR A 826 11.72 32.59 -11.98
CA THR A 826 11.09 33.88 -12.33
C THR A 826 10.02 34.24 -11.30
N MET A 827 10.24 35.29 -10.51
CA MET A 827 9.17 36.08 -9.86
C MET A 827 9.64 37.52 -9.60
N PRO A 828 8.97 38.55 -10.13
CA PRO A 828 9.07 39.93 -9.63
C PRO A 828 8.27 40.05 -8.32
N GLY A 829 8.92 40.43 -7.21
CA GLY A 829 8.23 40.93 -6.01
C GLY A 829 7.95 39.94 -4.86
N LEU A 830 8.45 38.69 -4.90
CA LEU A 830 8.44 37.78 -3.73
C LEU A 830 9.88 37.48 -3.31
N GLU A 831 10.21 37.70 -2.03
CA GLU A 831 11.51 37.33 -1.48
C GLU A 831 11.78 35.84 -1.66
N VAL A 832 12.97 35.54 -2.19
CA VAL A 832 13.48 34.19 -2.45
C VAL A 832 13.38 33.35 -1.17
N MET A 833 12.77 32.16 -1.26
CA MET A 833 12.76 31.17 -0.16
C MET A 833 14.18 31.03 0.41
N PRO A 834 14.40 31.19 1.73
CA PRO A 834 15.73 31.15 2.30
C PRO A 834 16.36 29.78 2.04
N ARG A 835 17.45 29.77 1.28
CA ARG A 835 18.27 28.57 1.08
C ARG A 835 18.84 28.18 2.44
N THR A 836 18.40 27.06 2.98
CA THR A 836 18.97 26.54 4.22
C THR A 836 20.26 25.78 3.92
N PHE A 837 21.37 26.47 4.13
CA PHE A 837 22.70 25.88 4.12
C PHE A 837 23.06 25.43 5.53
N GLY A 838 23.61 24.22 5.64
CA GLY A 838 24.21 23.82 6.90
C GLY A 838 25.50 24.59 7.11
N SER A 839 25.84 24.91 8.36
CA SER A 839 27.08 25.60 8.73
C SER A 839 28.37 24.88 8.30
N HIS A 840 28.26 23.61 7.88
CA HIS A 840 29.36 22.79 7.36
C HIS A 840 29.66 23.00 5.86
N LEU A 841 28.83 23.74 5.13
CA LEU A 841 29.07 24.05 3.71
C LEU A 841 29.76 25.42 3.61
N VAL A 842 30.96 25.47 3.01
CA VAL A 842 31.81 26.67 2.90
C VAL A 842 31.92 27.11 1.44
N GLY A 843 32.11 28.42 1.16
CA GLY A 843 32.43 28.92 -0.18
C GLY A 843 31.24 28.98 -1.17
N ILE A 844 30.02 29.16 -0.67
CA ILE A 844 28.82 29.31 -1.51
C ILE A 844 28.89 30.64 -2.27
N GLY A 845 28.76 30.59 -3.60
CA GLY A 845 28.91 31.75 -4.49
C GLY A 845 30.36 32.06 -4.88
N GLU A 846 31.34 31.36 -4.29
CA GLU A 846 32.78 31.55 -4.52
C GLU A 846 33.43 30.38 -5.28
N GLY A 847 32.64 29.35 -5.61
CA GLY A 847 33.10 28.14 -6.31
C GLY A 847 33.43 28.35 -7.80
N PRO A 848 34.12 27.39 -8.44
CA PRO A 848 34.45 27.44 -9.86
C PRO A 848 33.18 27.36 -10.72
N LYS A 849 33.13 28.18 -11.78
CA LYS A 849 32.00 28.17 -12.72
C LYS A 849 31.98 26.86 -13.53
N PRO A 850 30.81 26.26 -13.75
CA PRO A 850 30.65 25.08 -14.60
C PRO A 850 31.15 25.27 -16.04
N GLU A 851 31.95 24.32 -16.54
CA GLU A 851 32.49 24.31 -17.91
C GLU A 851 31.79 23.26 -18.78
N PRO A 852 31.63 23.49 -20.11
CA PRO A 852 31.14 22.46 -21.04
C PRO A 852 32.04 21.22 -21.04
N ASN A 853 31.45 20.02 -21.13
CA ASN A 853 32.17 18.74 -21.16
C ASN A 853 33.02 18.43 -19.91
N ARG A 854 32.81 19.14 -18.79
CA ARG A 854 33.44 18.87 -17.50
C ARG A 854 32.39 18.58 -16.45
N GLU A 855 32.62 17.55 -15.64
CA GLU A 855 31.73 17.19 -14.54
C GLU A 855 31.88 18.18 -13.37
N PHE A 856 30.75 18.60 -12.81
CA PHE A 856 30.66 19.44 -11.63
C PHE A 856 29.54 18.95 -10.71
N ILE A 857 29.45 19.50 -9.50
CA ILE A 857 28.48 19.07 -8.49
C ILE A 857 27.29 20.02 -8.45
N VAL A 858 26.08 19.47 -8.42
CA VAL A 858 24.81 20.20 -8.23
C VAL A 858 24.03 19.65 -7.04
N LYS A 859 23.31 20.51 -6.33
CA LYS A 859 22.45 20.14 -5.19
C LYS A 859 21.04 20.30 -5.68
N ILE A 860 20.30 19.23 -5.51
CA ILE A 860 18.91 19.16 -5.93
C ILE A 860 18.09 18.90 -4.68
N GLN A 861 17.07 19.71 -4.48
CA GLN A 861 16.24 19.70 -3.28
C GLN A 861 14.75 19.70 -3.65
N THR A 862 13.98 18.85 -2.95
CA THR A 862 12.51 18.85 -3.04
C THR A 862 11.93 20.08 -2.34
N GLN A 863 10.72 20.47 -2.70
CA GLN A 863 9.99 21.46 -1.93
C GLN A 863 9.56 20.92 -0.56
N HIS A 864 9.23 21.82 0.36
CA HIS A 864 8.73 21.47 1.70
C HIS A 864 7.38 20.76 1.59
N LEU A 865 7.18 19.64 2.31
CA LEU A 865 5.97 18.80 2.32
C LEU A 865 5.52 18.23 0.96
N ASN A 866 6.11 18.63 -0.15
CA ASN A 866 5.69 18.23 -1.48
C ASN A 866 6.18 16.80 -1.76
N SER A 867 5.24 15.88 -1.94
CA SER A 867 5.49 14.45 -2.09
C SER A 867 5.18 13.94 -3.51
N HIS A 868 4.98 14.84 -4.48
CA HIS A 868 4.65 14.45 -5.84
C HIS A 868 5.92 14.24 -6.72
N PRO A 869 5.99 13.17 -7.53
CA PRO A 869 7.14 12.92 -8.43
C PRO A 869 7.37 13.99 -9.50
N LEU A 870 6.29 14.65 -9.94
CA LEU A 870 6.35 15.75 -10.90
C LEU A 870 6.52 17.13 -10.23
N GLN A 871 6.93 17.21 -8.96
CA GLN A 871 7.18 18.53 -8.37
C GLN A 871 8.39 19.23 -9.00
N LEU A 872 8.41 20.56 -8.89
CA LEU A 872 9.59 21.34 -9.19
C LEU A 872 10.66 21.09 -8.12
N LEU A 873 11.84 20.70 -8.57
CA LEU A 873 13.03 20.52 -7.74
C LEU A 873 13.92 21.74 -7.90
N THR A 874 14.42 22.28 -6.79
CA THR A 874 15.39 23.38 -6.83
C THR A 874 16.77 22.81 -7.08
N LEU A 875 17.45 23.26 -8.14
CA LEU A 875 18.78 22.85 -8.53
C LEU A 875 19.73 24.04 -8.52
N TYR A 876 20.89 23.89 -7.88
CA TYR A 876 21.97 24.87 -7.98
C TYR A 876 23.36 24.24 -7.84
N ASP A 877 24.38 24.94 -8.33
CA ASP A 877 25.79 24.59 -8.16
C ASP A 877 26.47 25.42 -7.06
N GLN A 878 27.75 25.16 -6.78
CA GLN A 878 28.52 25.89 -5.75
C GLN A 878 28.72 27.38 -6.08
N SER A 879 28.96 27.72 -7.35
CA SER A 879 29.15 29.12 -7.79
C SER A 879 27.82 29.89 -7.89
N VAL A 880 26.69 29.20 -7.82
CA VAL A 880 25.33 29.75 -8.00
C VAL A 880 25.13 30.35 -9.40
N THR A 881 26.00 30.02 -10.37
CA THR A 881 25.76 30.40 -11.77
C THR A 881 24.68 29.54 -12.42
N ILE A 882 24.51 28.31 -11.94
CA ILE A 882 23.35 27.49 -12.21
C ILE A 882 22.45 27.61 -11.00
N ASP A 883 21.31 28.24 -11.21
CA ASP A 883 20.29 28.44 -10.20
C ASP A 883 18.91 28.41 -10.85
N CYS A 884 18.28 27.24 -10.83
CA CYS A 884 17.07 26.99 -11.59
C CYS A 884 16.17 25.96 -10.90
N GLN A 885 14.99 25.76 -11.49
CA GLN A 885 14.14 24.64 -11.18
C GLN A 885 14.25 23.59 -12.28
N ILE A 886 14.04 22.33 -11.93
CA ILE A 886 13.93 21.22 -12.86
C ILE A 886 12.73 20.35 -12.47
N GLN A 887 12.22 19.57 -13.41
CA GLN A 887 11.15 18.61 -13.15
C GLN A 887 11.59 17.25 -13.67
N SER A 888 11.74 16.27 -12.78
CA SER A 888 12.16 14.92 -13.17
C SER A 888 11.75 13.89 -12.11
N PRO A 889 10.78 13.01 -12.41
CA PRO A 889 10.40 11.91 -11.52
C PRO A 889 11.57 11.00 -11.16
N LYS A 890 12.48 10.76 -12.11
CA LYS A 890 13.67 9.90 -11.90
C LYS A 890 14.57 10.49 -10.81
N ILE A 891 14.86 11.80 -10.88
CA ILE A 891 15.69 12.50 -9.89
C ILE A 891 14.95 12.59 -8.56
N PHE A 892 13.66 12.92 -8.58
CA PHE A 892 12.84 12.97 -7.37
C PHE A 892 12.86 11.64 -6.61
N ASN A 893 12.69 10.51 -7.31
CA ASN A 893 12.70 9.19 -6.70
C ASN A 893 14.07 8.89 -6.05
N VAL A 894 15.18 9.21 -6.72
CA VAL A 894 16.51 9.08 -6.13
C VAL A 894 16.68 9.97 -4.89
N ILE A 895 16.18 11.21 -4.92
CA ILE A 895 16.18 12.07 -3.73
C ILE A 895 15.27 11.48 -2.63
N LYS A 896 14.14 10.88 -2.97
CA LYS A 896 13.25 10.23 -2.00
C LYS A 896 13.89 8.99 -1.38
N ASP A 897 14.62 8.20 -2.16
CA ASP A 897 15.23 6.96 -1.69
C ASP A 897 16.59 7.17 -1.01
N CYS A 898 17.40 8.13 -1.48
CA CYS A 898 18.78 8.39 -1.02
C CYS A 898 18.96 9.73 -0.29
N GLY A 899 18.02 10.67 -0.44
CA GLY A 899 18.12 11.98 0.19
C GLY A 899 17.87 11.91 1.68
N VAL A 900 18.94 12.04 2.48
CA VAL A 900 19.38 13.26 3.20
C VAL A 900 20.88 13.05 3.50
N LEU A 901 21.78 13.67 2.73
CA LEU A 901 23.20 13.75 3.10
C LEU A 901 23.38 14.83 4.19
N GLY A 902 23.75 14.39 5.41
CA GLY A 902 24.12 15.22 6.56
C GLY A 902 23.11 15.18 7.72
N ALA A 903 23.57 15.50 8.94
CA ALA A 903 22.86 15.47 10.23
C ALA A 903 21.64 16.43 10.36
N LEU A 904 21.02 16.81 9.24
CA LEU A 904 19.93 17.79 9.14
C LEU A 904 18.61 17.07 8.81
N ASN A 905 18.23 16.07 9.61
CA ASN A 905 16.94 15.37 9.59
C ASN A 905 15.74 16.26 10.01
N LYS A 906 15.94 17.58 10.07
CA LYS A 906 15.00 18.55 10.65
C LYS A 906 13.93 19.05 9.67
N PHE A 907 14.07 18.77 8.37
CA PHE A 907 13.22 19.36 7.33
C PHE A 907 12.36 18.30 6.62
N THR A 908 11.15 18.69 6.22
CA THR A 908 10.28 17.85 5.38
C THR A 908 10.67 17.88 3.89
N SER A 909 11.68 18.67 3.52
CA SER A 909 12.30 18.62 2.19
C SER A 909 13.53 17.71 2.20
N LYS A 910 13.68 16.89 1.16
CA LYS A 910 14.85 16.04 0.95
C LYS A 910 15.79 16.68 -0.06
N LYS A 911 17.09 16.42 0.07
CA LYS A 911 18.11 16.96 -0.83
C LYS A 911 19.22 15.95 -1.07
N CYS A 912 19.80 16.01 -2.26
CA CYS A 912 20.93 15.18 -2.63
C CYS A 912 21.87 15.95 -3.58
N PHE A 913 23.13 15.52 -3.58
CA PHE A 913 24.22 16.08 -4.36
C PHE A 913 24.47 15.18 -5.56
N PHE A 914 24.52 15.70 -6.78
CA PHE A 914 24.68 14.91 -8.00
C PHE A 914 25.86 15.41 -8.81
N TRP A 915 26.51 14.51 -9.54
CA TRP A 915 27.37 14.93 -10.64
C TRP A 915 26.50 15.35 -11.81
N ALA A 916 26.90 16.44 -12.45
CA ALA A 916 26.24 16.95 -13.64
C ALA A 916 27.27 17.41 -14.67
N MET A 917 26.85 17.43 -15.93
CA MET A 917 27.67 17.87 -17.06
C MET A 917 26.77 18.54 -18.11
N PHE A 918 27.31 19.55 -18.78
CA PHE A 918 26.69 20.08 -19.99
C PHE A 918 27.05 19.20 -21.18
N THR A 919 26.03 18.78 -21.94
CA THR A 919 26.22 18.09 -23.23
C THR A 919 26.77 19.03 -24.30
N GLU A 920 26.38 20.31 -24.26
CA GLU A 920 26.87 21.38 -25.14
C GLU A 920 26.86 22.74 -24.40
N PRO A 921 27.66 23.74 -24.83
CA PRO A 921 27.64 25.08 -24.23
C PRO A 921 26.25 25.73 -24.33
N GLY A 922 25.54 25.85 -23.20
CA GLY A 922 24.17 26.36 -23.14
C GLY A 922 23.07 25.30 -23.31
N GLY A 923 23.43 24.04 -23.56
CA GLY A 923 22.53 22.91 -23.81
C GLY A 923 21.86 22.32 -22.56
N LYS A 924 21.28 21.12 -22.73
CA LYS A 924 20.63 20.35 -21.66
C LYS A 924 21.63 19.95 -20.58
N LEU A 925 21.16 19.88 -19.34
CA LEU A 925 21.96 19.44 -18.21
C LEU A 925 21.77 17.94 -18.01
N THR A 926 22.83 17.15 -18.16
CA THR A 926 22.79 15.72 -17.85
C THR A 926 23.15 15.52 -16.38
N ILE A 927 22.29 14.81 -15.64
CA ILE A 927 22.46 14.50 -14.22
C ILE A 927 22.69 12.98 -14.08
N TYR A 928 23.77 12.62 -13.40
CA TYR A 928 24.16 11.23 -13.17
C TYR A 928 23.58 10.71 -11.84
N LEU A 929 22.84 9.61 -11.89
CA LEU A 929 22.09 9.01 -10.79
C LEU A 929 22.73 7.73 -10.23
N ASP A 930 23.67 7.13 -10.95
CA ASP A 930 24.41 5.92 -10.58
C ASP A 930 25.35 6.15 -9.39
N HIS A 931 25.86 7.38 -9.26
CA HIS A 931 26.69 7.78 -8.15
C HIS A 931 26.44 9.25 -7.81
N LEU A 932 25.92 9.50 -6.62
CA LEU A 932 25.74 10.84 -6.07
C LEU A 932 27.11 11.46 -5.74
N ALA A 933 27.18 12.78 -5.83
CA ALA A 933 28.38 13.52 -5.53
C ALA A 933 28.61 13.62 -4.01
N PRO A 934 29.84 13.44 -3.51
CA PRO A 934 30.14 13.62 -2.10
C PRO A 934 30.01 15.09 -1.72
N TYR A 935 29.22 15.37 -0.69
CA TYR A 935 28.97 16.75 -0.25
C TYR A 935 30.24 17.44 0.26
N GLN A 936 31.27 16.70 0.69
CA GLN A 936 32.55 17.26 1.15
C GLN A 936 33.43 17.77 0.02
N LYS A 937 33.13 17.40 -1.24
CA LYS A 937 33.82 17.91 -2.44
C LYS A 937 33.07 19.05 -3.11
N TRP A 938 31.88 19.35 -2.61
CA TRP A 938 31.29 20.66 -2.73
C TRP A 938 32.01 21.55 -1.74
#